data_AF-A0A955DIW1-F1
#
_entry.id   AF-A0A955DIW1-F1
#
_cell.length_a   1.000
_cell.length_b   1.000
_cell.length_c   1.000
_cell.angle_alpha   90.00
_cell.angle_beta   90.00
_cell.angle_gamma   90.00
#
_symmetry.space_group_name_H-M   'P 1'
#
loop_
_entity.id
_entity.type
_entity.pdbx_description
1 polymer ?
#
loop_
_entity_poly.entity_id
_entity_poly.type
_entity_poly.pdbx_seq_one_letter_code
_entity_poly.pdbx_strand_id
1 'polypeptide(L)'
;MSSFDVALFARTVWIALAIGVLATFLAIPAAWALRRLGGMGGALLLAPMLVPSHLVYASWGLARAAGTPLGDYFERIGSDPDTGPSVWNAVNLTHAILALSLWAWPIAALVMSIWTRAIERDAIDALRCLGAGRLRVAGLIARAVAPGAVVAALLVSAMMIGSAIPLHLAQQRTYALVIWSEIAQGNGAGAWRASWPVFVVAVVAGVAVTVALVRGMDPSKWRGQARDGHVGTVWIVLAALVWCVSTALPFALVVWSVRDVGAVARFWDQAGARALASGETAAGVVLVSGVICGTCAGGFGRSAQLALRASAIALVGVLAVLFFVPGVLVGAGLAGTVLGGSLGGLTVAHVARFGLVAAIGGMLIARSESQALHDARRIFGSGARGWMRAVALPQAGFIAGALGAVAILSMHEIESAVLLARAGHATLSQYMLDLLHYFRTDELLAALVWMQGLGLACACGVAIVMTCRGRPRNNTGALAPLLLVMLVIAGCSRASSDGSEPIRAVRTMGETGRGSGQLVFPRAIDSDGQSLWVIDKTARVQRFDADGAFQASWTMPRQDRGRPCGVTCGRDGLIYVADTHEHRVMVYRPTGEGGELVRAIGTYGTGAGEFIYPTDVAIAWGGDGVTPKLFFVAEYGGNDRISMFDADWRFLYDIRGGEEGFARPQSIAFDGEREELVVVDASHHRVGVFTTQGELVRWIGKRDERGATFGDEPGAFSQPFGLALLGDHTALVTEIGAQRVQRIDLESGACLGVYGHGGWGEGELIQPWGITVIGPVAYVLDSGKDRVVAFRHGGEAPRHASGTVASSERIGEDGRR
;
A
#
# COMPACT_ATOMS: atom_id res chain seq x y z
N MET A 1 31.62 -6.69 -8.95
CA MET A 1 30.93 -5.41 -9.20
C MET A 1 29.67 -5.75 -9.98
N SER A 2 28.46 -5.56 -9.43
CA SER A 2 27.27 -5.63 -10.28
C SER A 2 27.39 -4.48 -11.29
N SER A 3 27.44 -4.82 -12.58
CA SER A 3 27.60 -3.83 -13.65
C SER A 3 26.43 -2.85 -13.59
N PHE A 4 26.72 -1.56 -13.51
CA PHE A 4 25.71 -0.51 -13.61
C PHE A 4 24.93 -0.67 -14.93
N ASP A 5 23.63 -0.99 -14.82
CA ASP A 5 22.75 -1.14 -15.97
C ASP A 5 22.32 0.23 -16.50
N VAL A 6 23.10 0.76 -17.43
CA VAL A 6 22.87 2.06 -18.07
C VAL A 6 21.51 2.10 -18.77
N ALA A 7 21.09 1.00 -19.41
CA ALA A 7 19.85 0.95 -20.17
C ALA A 7 18.63 1.00 -19.25
N LEU A 8 18.64 0.24 -18.16
CA LEU A 8 17.59 0.28 -17.14
C LEU A 8 17.50 1.65 -16.46
N PHE A 9 18.65 2.25 -16.15
CA PHE A 9 18.69 3.59 -15.56
C PHE A 9 18.12 4.64 -16.51
N ALA A 10 18.55 4.64 -17.79
CA ALA A 10 18.06 5.56 -18.81
C ALA A 10 16.54 5.42 -19.03
N ARG A 11 16.03 4.18 -19.08
CA ARG A 11 14.58 3.92 -19.17
C ARG A 11 13.84 4.46 -17.95
N THR A 12 14.36 4.23 -16.74
CA THR A 12 13.75 4.75 -15.49
C THR A 12 13.67 6.28 -15.53
N VAL A 13 14.74 6.96 -15.94
CA VAL A 13 14.79 8.42 -16.09
C VAL A 13 13.78 8.90 -17.13
N TRP A 14 13.66 8.23 -18.28
CA TRP A 14 12.70 8.60 -19.32
C TRP A 14 11.25 8.51 -18.83
N ILE A 15 10.86 7.42 -18.15
CA ILE A 15 9.51 7.25 -17.60
C ILE A 15 9.21 8.36 -16.60
N ALA A 16 10.16 8.63 -15.70
CA ALA A 16 10.03 9.67 -14.70
C ALA A 16 9.91 11.08 -15.32
N LEU A 17 10.70 11.38 -16.35
CA LEU A 17 10.60 12.63 -17.11
C LEU A 17 9.26 12.78 -17.81
N ALA A 18 8.72 11.72 -18.41
CA ALA A 18 7.40 11.74 -19.03
C ALA A 18 6.32 12.10 -18.01
N ILE A 19 6.35 11.49 -16.82
CA ILE A 19 5.44 11.80 -15.72
C ILE A 19 5.61 13.26 -15.27
N GLY A 20 6.85 13.71 -15.05
CA GLY A 20 7.12 15.06 -14.57
C GLY A 20 6.68 16.16 -15.53
N VAL A 21 6.92 15.98 -16.84
CA VAL A 21 6.49 16.91 -17.88
C VAL A 21 4.97 16.97 -17.98
N LEU A 22 4.31 15.80 -18.01
CA LEU A 22 2.85 15.74 -18.13
C LEU A 22 2.16 16.30 -16.87
N ALA A 23 2.63 15.95 -15.68
CA ALA A 23 2.14 16.52 -14.41
C ALA A 23 2.30 18.05 -14.38
N THR A 24 3.41 18.57 -14.91
CA THR A 24 3.65 20.02 -15.01
C THR A 24 2.69 20.70 -15.97
N PHE A 25 2.38 20.06 -17.10
CA PHE A 25 1.37 20.56 -18.04
C PHE A 25 -0.02 20.62 -17.40
N LEU A 26 -0.43 19.54 -16.72
CA LEU A 26 -1.69 19.45 -15.97
C LEU A 26 -1.77 20.46 -14.83
N ALA A 27 -0.63 20.86 -14.26
CA ALA A 27 -0.55 21.83 -13.18
C ALA A 27 -0.78 23.28 -13.60
N ILE A 28 -0.70 23.61 -14.90
CA ILE A 28 -0.81 25.00 -15.38
C ILE A 28 -2.13 25.65 -14.93
N PRO A 29 -3.32 25.06 -15.19
CA PRO A 29 -4.57 25.70 -14.79
C PRO A 29 -4.69 25.89 -13.28
N ALA A 30 -4.26 24.89 -12.50
CA ALA A 30 -4.31 24.96 -11.05
C ALA A 30 -3.36 26.00 -10.47
N ALA A 31 -2.14 26.13 -11.00
CA ALA A 31 -1.18 27.15 -10.58
C ALA A 31 -1.72 28.59 -10.79
N TRP A 32 -2.57 28.80 -11.80
CA TRP A 32 -3.30 30.05 -12.01
C TRP A 32 -4.51 30.19 -11.09
N ALA A 33 -5.31 29.14 -10.92
CA ALA A 33 -6.47 29.14 -10.03
C ALA A 33 -6.09 29.42 -8.56
N LEU A 34 -4.95 28.88 -8.10
CA LEU A 34 -4.40 29.10 -6.76
C LEU A 34 -4.07 30.57 -6.45
N ARG A 35 -3.98 31.45 -7.46
CA ARG A 35 -3.85 32.90 -7.26
C ARG A 35 -5.12 33.53 -6.68
N ARG A 36 -6.30 32.98 -7.00
CA ARG A 36 -7.62 33.53 -6.65
C ARG A 36 -8.29 32.80 -5.49
N LEU A 37 -8.03 31.51 -5.31
CA LEU A 37 -8.80 30.66 -4.41
C LEU A 37 -8.50 30.85 -2.91
N GLY A 38 -7.49 31.65 -2.52
CA GLY A 38 -7.20 31.94 -1.11
C GLY A 38 -7.18 30.68 -0.24
N GLY A 39 -7.95 30.67 0.86
CA GLY A 39 -8.10 29.51 1.74
C GLY A 39 -8.78 28.28 1.11
N MET A 40 -9.57 28.43 0.05
CA MET A 40 -10.19 27.31 -0.69
C MET A 40 -9.18 26.57 -1.58
N GLY A 41 -8.02 27.18 -1.88
CA GLY A 41 -6.98 26.55 -2.69
C GLY A 41 -6.37 25.30 -2.06
N GLY A 42 -6.43 25.17 -0.73
CA GLY A 42 -5.96 23.98 -0.01
C GLY A 42 -6.74 22.73 -0.38
N ALA A 43 -8.07 22.82 -0.52
CA ALA A 43 -8.91 21.68 -0.90
C ALA A 43 -8.61 21.16 -2.31
N LEU A 44 -8.31 22.07 -3.24
CA LEU A 44 -7.97 21.75 -4.62
C LEU A 44 -6.65 20.98 -4.72
N LEU A 45 -5.71 21.23 -3.79
CA LEU A 45 -4.40 20.57 -3.71
C LEU A 45 -4.46 19.21 -3.01
N LEU A 46 -5.29 19.10 -1.97
CA LEU A 46 -5.38 17.90 -1.12
C LEU A 46 -6.03 16.71 -1.84
N ALA A 47 -7.10 16.97 -2.60
CA ALA A 47 -8.01 15.93 -3.02
C ALA A 47 -7.38 14.82 -3.90
N PRO A 48 -6.53 15.11 -4.92
CA PRO A 48 -5.89 14.04 -5.70
C PRO A 48 -4.89 13.21 -4.87
N MET A 49 -4.35 13.80 -3.79
CA MET A 49 -3.34 13.16 -2.94
C MET A 49 -3.96 12.27 -1.86
N LEU A 50 -5.28 12.34 -1.64
CA LEU A 50 -6.01 11.49 -0.69
C LEU A 50 -5.87 10.00 -1.01
N VAL A 51 -5.71 9.67 -2.28
CA VAL A 51 -5.43 8.32 -2.74
C VAL A 51 -3.92 8.10 -2.77
N PRO A 52 -3.40 6.99 -2.19
CA PRO A 52 -2.01 6.61 -2.38
C PRO A 52 -1.66 6.49 -3.86
N SER A 53 -0.45 6.92 -4.25
CA SER A 53 -0.01 6.89 -5.66
C SER A 53 -0.13 5.51 -6.32
N HIS A 54 0.16 4.44 -5.56
CA HIS A 54 0.05 3.05 -6.02
C HIS A 54 -1.41 2.59 -6.24
N LEU A 55 -2.36 3.19 -5.51
CA LEU A 55 -3.79 2.91 -5.68
C LEU A 55 -4.44 3.75 -6.76
N VAL A 56 -3.90 4.92 -7.10
CA VAL A 56 -4.38 5.69 -8.27
C VAL A 56 -4.22 4.87 -9.55
N TYR A 57 -3.10 4.15 -9.69
CA TYR A 57 -2.90 3.19 -10.79
C TYR A 57 -4.01 2.13 -10.80
N ALA A 58 -4.30 1.53 -9.64
CA ALA A 58 -5.32 0.48 -9.50
C ALA A 58 -6.74 1.00 -9.77
N SER A 59 -7.11 2.17 -9.24
CA SER A 59 -8.43 2.79 -9.45
C SER A 59 -8.71 3.09 -10.91
N TRP A 60 -7.72 3.65 -11.63
CA TRP A 60 -7.86 3.81 -13.06
C TRP A 60 -7.85 2.47 -13.81
N GLY A 61 -7.17 1.45 -13.26
CA GLY A 61 -7.16 0.09 -13.80
C GLY A 61 -8.55 -0.55 -13.87
N LEU A 62 -9.49 -0.12 -13.01
CA LEU A 62 -10.89 -0.57 -13.07
C LEU A 62 -11.56 -0.23 -14.40
N ALA A 63 -11.15 0.87 -15.06
CA ALA A 63 -11.69 1.25 -16.38
C ALA A 63 -11.29 0.26 -17.50
N ARG A 64 -10.31 -0.61 -17.27
CA ARG A 64 -9.83 -1.65 -18.19
C ARG A 64 -9.98 -3.06 -17.62
N ALA A 65 -10.79 -3.24 -16.58
CA ALA A 65 -11.09 -4.55 -16.04
C ALA A 65 -11.88 -5.40 -17.06
N ALA A 66 -11.79 -6.73 -16.95
CA ALA A 66 -12.56 -7.64 -17.81
C ALA A 66 -14.07 -7.34 -17.71
N GLY A 67 -14.78 -7.39 -18.84
CA GLY A 67 -16.19 -7.01 -18.94
C GLY A 67 -16.45 -5.51 -19.10
N THR A 68 -15.40 -4.69 -19.22
CA THR A 68 -15.52 -3.28 -19.64
C THR A 68 -15.18 -3.14 -21.12
N PRO A 69 -15.75 -2.15 -21.84
CA PRO A 69 -15.45 -1.98 -23.27
C PRO A 69 -13.95 -1.81 -23.58
N LEU A 70 -13.20 -1.17 -22.68
CA LEU A 70 -11.76 -1.01 -22.77
C LEU A 70 -11.01 -2.31 -22.44
N GLY A 71 -11.42 -3.02 -21.39
CA GLY A 71 -10.86 -4.32 -21.02
C GLY A 71 -11.02 -5.34 -22.14
N ASP A 72 -12.24 -5.52 -22.63
CA ASP A 72 -12.57 -6.48 -23.71
C ASP A 72 -11.87 -6.11 -25.03
N TYR A 73 -11.60 -4.82 -25.27
CA TYR A 73 -10.78 -4.38 -26.38
C TYR A 73 -9.30 -4.81 -26.21
N PHE A 74 -8.70 -4.54 -25.05
CA PHE A 74 -7.31 -4.91 -24.77
C PHE A 74 -7.09 -6.42 -24.72
N GLU A 75 -8.05 -7.18 -24.20
CA GLU A 75 -8.01 -8.64 -24.19
C GLU A 75 -8.02 -9.22 -25.61
N ARG A 76 -8.85 -8.66 -26.51
CA ARG A 76 -8.89 -9.09 -27.93
C ARG A 76 -7.59 -8.84 -28.68
N ILE A 77 -6.90 -7.73 -28.43
CA ILE A 77 -5.62 -7.43 -29.10
C ILE A 77 -4.41 -8.02 -28.35
N GLY A 78 -4.60 -8.43 -27.10
CA GLY A 78 -3.56 -8.98 -26.23
C GLY A 78 -3.53 -10.51 -26.17
N SER A 79 -4.47 -11.19 -26.83
CA SER A 79 -4.60 -12.66 -26.85
C SER A 79 -3.66 -13.35 -27.84
N ASP A 80 -2.99 -12.59 -28.71
CA ASP A 80 -1.96 -13.09 -29.61
C ASP A 80 -0.70 -13.48 -28.81
N PRO A 81 -0.22 -14.75 -28.87
CA PRO A 81 0.96 -15.19 -28.15
C PRO A 81 2.25 -14.44 -28.50
N ASP A 82 2.39 -13.99 -29.75
CA ASP A 82 3.63 -13.37 -30.26
C ASP A 82 3.65 -11.87 -29.98
N THR A 83 2.51 -11.19 -30.09
CA THR A 83 2.43 -9.72 -29.96
C THR A 83 1.82 -9.25 -28.64
N GLY A 84 0.98 -10.07 -28.00
CA GLY A 84 0.23 -9.76 -26.79
C GLY A 84 1.07 -9.23 -25.62
N PRO A 85 2.22 -9.87 -25.26
CA PRO A 85 3.06 -9.38 -24.17
C PRO A 85 3.59 -7.94 -24.39
N SER A 86 3.91 -7.59 -25.63
CA SER A 86 4.40 -6.26 -25.99
C SER A 86 3.31 -5.19 -25.89
N VAL A 87 2.08 -5.54 -26.31
CA VAL A 87 0.90 -4.69 -26.23
C VAL A 87 0.55 -4.41 -24.76
N TRP A 88 0.46 -5.47 -23.93
CA TRP A 88 0.16 -5.32 -22.51
C TRP A 88 1.19 -4.47 -21.76
N ASN A 89 2.47 -4.63 -22.08
CA ASN A 89 3.53 -3.81 -21.51
C ASN A 89 3.37 -2.33 -21.88
N ALA A 90 3.03 -2.02 -23.15
CA ALA A 90 2.79 -0.65 -23.59
C ALA A 90 1.54 -0.01 -22.95
N VAL A 91 0.46 -0.79 -22.82
CA VAL A 91 -0.77 -0.36 -22.13
C VAL A 91 -0.49 -0.07 -20.66
N ASN A 92 0.17 -0.98 -19.95
CA ASN A 92 0.51 -0.82 -18.54
C ASN A 92 1.42 0.39 -18.29
N LEU A 93 2.42 0.60 -19.15
CA LEU A 93 3.31 1.76 -19.07
C LEU A 93 2.56 3.08 -19.30
N THR A 94 1.74 3.14 -20.35
CA THR A 94 0.94 4.33 -20.68
C THR A 94 0.00 4.67 -19.54
N HIS A 95 -0.69 3.67 -19.01
CA HIS A 95 -1.58 3.79 -17.87
C HIS A 95 -0.86 4.34 -16.63
N ALA A 96 0.33 3.80 -16.32
CA ALA A 96 1.13 4.27 -15.21
C ALA A 96 1.55 5.74 -15.38
N ILE A 97 2.01 6.15 -16.58
CA ILE A 97 2.40 7.53 -16.84
C ILE A 97 1.21 8.48 -16.64
N LEU A 98 0.03 8.14 -17.19
CA LEU A 98 -1.17 8.97 -17.06
C LEU A 98 -1.65 9.06 -15.61
N ALA A 99 -1.82 7.91 -14.94
CA ALA A 99 -2.31 7.84 -13.56
C ALA A 99 -1.40 8.60 -12.59
N LEU A 100 -0.08 8.41 -12.68
CA LEU A 100 0.89 9.08 -11.82
C LEU A 100 1.02 10.58 -12.12
N SER A 101 0.83 11.00 -13.37
CA SER A 101 0.79 12.42 -13.73
C SER A 101 -0.45 13.11 -13.16
N LEU A 102 -1.61 12.44 -13.20
CA LEU A 102 -2.85 12.91 -12.60
C LEU A 102 -2.78 12.96 -11.06
N TRP A 103 -1.94 12.13 -10.44
CA TRP A 103 -1.69 12.21 -9.00
C TRP A 103 -0.67 13.30 -8.63
N ALA A 104 0.38 13.49 -9.44
CA ALA A 104 1.51 14.36 -9.10
C ALA A 104 1.33 15.85 -9.48
N TRP A 105 0.34 16.20 -10.31
CA TRP A 105 0.12 17.60 -10.73
C TRP A 105 -0.04 18.60 -9.56
N PRO A 106 -0.60 18.28 -8.38
CA PRO A 106 -0.70 19.24 -7.28
C PRO A 106 0.66 19.72 -6.77
N ILE A 107 1.66 18.84 -6.75
CA ILE A 107 3.04 19.16 -6.36
C ILE A 107 3.64 20.13 -7.38
N ALA A 108 3.47 19.84 -8.68
CA ALA A 108 3.90 20.75 -9.74
C ALA A 108 3.17 22.11 -9.68
N ALA A 109 1.87 22.12 -9.35
CA ALA A 109 1.09 23.35 -9.24
C ALA A 109 1.56 24.23 -8.07
N LEU A 110 1.92 23.63 -6.94
CA LEU A 110 2.54 24.33 -5.80
C LEU A 110 3.83 25.05 -6.21
N VAL A 111 4.74 24.33 -6.87
CA VAL A 111 6.02 24.90 -7.34
C VAL A 111 5.78 26.01 -8.35
N MET A 112 4.98 25.75 -9.40
CA MET A 112 4.70 26.74 -10.44
C MET A 112 4.02 28.00 -9.89
N SER A 113 3.25 27.87 -8.80
CA SER A 113 2.57 29.01 -8.19
C SER A 113 3.53 30.11 -7.69
N ILE A 114 4.80 29.78 -7.40
CA ILE A 114 5.83 30.78 -7.07
C ILE A 114 6.01 31.74 -8.26
N TRP A 115 6.15 31.21 -9.47
CA TRP A 115 6.38 32.00 -10.68
C TRP A 115 5.10 32.62 -11.23
N THR A 116 3.96 31.92 -11.21
CA THR A 116 2.70 32.51 -11.71
C THR A 116 2.24 33.70 -10.86
N ARG A 117 2.53 33.69 -9.55
CA ARG A 117 2.26 34.84 -8.64
C ARG A 117 3.17 36.04 -8.91
N ALA A 118 4.29 35.86 -9.62
CA ALA A 118 5.18 36.95 -10.02
C ALA A 118 4.62 37.81 -11.18
N ILE A 119 3.61 37.30 -11.90
CA ILE A 119 3.09 37.94 -13.11
C ILE A 119 2.10 39.03 -12.73
N GLU A 120 2.45 40.27 -13.01
CA GLU A 120 1.63 41.46 -12.79
C GLU A 120 0.55 41.61 -13.87
N ARG A 121 -0.68 41.92 -13.45
CA ARG A 121 -1.78 42.18 -14.40
C ARG A 121 -1.59 43.50 -15.12
N ASP A 122 -1.10 44.52 -14.42
CA ASP A 122 -0.85 45.84 -15.00
C ASP A 122 0.19 45.78 -16.11
N ALA A 123 1.19 44.91 -15.98
CA ALA A 123 2.16 44.64 -17.05
C ALA A 123 1.48 43.98 -18.28
N ILE A 124 0.56 43.04 -18.07
CA ILE A 124 -0.21 42.41 -19.16
C ILE A 124 -1.15 43.41 -19.83
N ASP A 125 -1.86 44.23 -19.04
CA ASP A 125 -2.81 45.21 -19.55
C ASP A 125 -2.09 46.36 -20.26
N ALA A 126 -0.95 46.83 -19.73
CA ALA A 126 -0.08 47.79 -20.41
C ALA A 126 0.44 47.26 -21.76
N LEU A 127 0.86 45.99 -21.83
CA LEU A 127 1.26 45.37 -23.09
C LEU A 127 0.11 45.32 -24.10
N ARG A 128 -1.11 45.02 -23.65
CA ARG A 128 -2.31 45.05 -24.51
C ARG A 128 -2.63 46.47 -24.99
N CYS A 129 -2.51 47.48 -24.11
CA CYS A 129 -2.67 48.88 -24.47
C CYS A 129 -1.62 49.36 -25.49
N LEU A 130 -0.40 48.80 -25.44
CA LEU A 130 0.67 49.04 -26.42
C LEU A 130 0.50 48.23 -27.72
N GLY A 131 -0.66 47.61 -27.97
CA GLY A 131 -0.95 46.88 -29.19
C GLY A 131 -0.34 45.47 -29.27
N ALA A 132 0.15 44.90 -28.16
CA ALA A 132 0.66 43.54 -28.18
C ALA A 132 -0.46 42.52 -28.45
N GLY A 133 -0.33 41.77 -29.54
CA GLY A 133 -1.26 40.69 -29.88
C GLY A 133 -1.25 39.54 -28.86
N ARG A 134 -2.29 38.70 -28.88
CA ARG A 134 -2.50 37.58 -27.92
C ARG A 134 -1.31 36.62 -27.83
N LEU A 135 -0.67 36.30 -28.96
CA LEU A 135 0.50 35.42 -29.02
C LEU A 135 1.74 36.02 -28.35
N ARG A 136 1.96 37.33 -28.50
CA ARG A 136 3.10 38.04 -27.88
C ARG A 136 2.95 38.07 -26.36
N VAL A 137 1.74 38.33 -25.88
CA VAL A 137 1.41 38.27 -24.44
C VAL A 137 1.58 36.85 -23.89
N ALA A 138 1.06 35.84 -24.60
CA ALA A 138 1.22 34.44 -24.22
C ALA A 138 2.70 34.00 -24.17
N GLY A 139 3.52 34.41 -25.15
CA GLY A 139 4.95 34.11 -25.17
C GLY A 139 5.73 34.75 -24.02
N LEU A 140 5.38 35.98 -23.62
CA LEU A 140 5.99 36.63 -22.46
C LEU A 140 5.60 35.95 -21.15
N ILE A 141 4.33 35.57 -21.00
CA ILE A 141 3.84 34.78 -19.86
C ILE A 141 4.57 33.44 -19.79
N ALA A 142 4.70 32.74 -20.92
CA ALA A 142 5.41 31.47 -20.99
C ALA A 142 6.87 31.61 -20.53
N ARG A 143 7.59 32.64 -20.99
CA ARG A 143 8.96 32.92 -20.54
C ARG A 143 9.06 33.23 -19.04
N ALA A 144 8.07 33.92 -18.47
CA ALA A 144 8.04 34.24 -17.05
C ALA A 144 7.80 33.00 -16.17
N VAL A 145 7.00 32.03 -16.64
CA VAL A 145 6.68 30.79 -15.91
C VAL A 145 7.67 29.65 -16.22
N ALA A 146 8.37 29.70 -17.35
CA ALA A 146 9.25 28.62 -17.81
C ALA A 146 10.24 28.11 -16.74
N PRO A 147 10.92 28.95 -15.94
CA PRO A 147 11.78 28.44 -14.88
C PRO A 147 11.01 27.62 -13.83
N GLY A 148 9.79 28.04 -13.47
CA GLY A 148 8.93 27.30 -12.56
C GLY A 148 8.43 25.98 -13.14
N ALA A 149 8.12 25.95 -14.44
CA ALA A 149 7.75 24.72 -15.14
C ALA A 149 8.91 23.71 -15.18
N VAL A 150 10.14 24.17 -15.46
CA VAL A 150 11.34 23.30 -15.44
C VAL A 150 11.58 22.74 -14.04
N VAL A 151 11.51 23.57 -13.00
CA VAL A 151 11.68 23.12 -11.61
C VAL A 151 10.60 22.12 -11.21
N ALA A 152 9.34 22.38 -11.57
CA ALA A 152 8.23 21.48 -11.30
C ALA A 152 8.43 20.12 -11.98
N ALA A 153 8.80 20.11 -13.27
CA ALA A 153 9.04 18.89 -14.02
C ALA A 153 10.21 18.09 -13.43
N LEU A 154 11.33 18.75 -13.11
CA LEU A 154 12.49 18.10 -12.49
C LEU A 154 12.15 17.52 -11.11
N LEU A 155 11.40 18.26 -10.29
CA LEU A 155 11.03 17.81 -8.95
C LEU A 155 10.12 16.58 -8.99
N VAL A 156 9.08 16.59 -9.83
CA VAL A 156 8.20 15.42 -9.99
C VAL A 156 8.96 14.24 -10.62
N SER A 157 9.82 14.49 -11.61
CA SER A 157 10.61 13.43 -12.24
C SER A 157 11.55 12.76 -11.24
N ALA A 158 12.33 13.54 -10.49
CA ALA A 158 13.25 12.98 -9.50
C ALA A 158 12.52 12.22 -8.38
N MET A 159 11.33 12.69 -7.97
CA MET A 159 10.46 11.94 -7.06
C MET A 159 10.05 10.57 -7.64
N MET A 160 9.74 10.50 -8.94
CA MET A 160 9.39 9.25 -9.61
C MET A 160 10.59 8.31 -9.82
N ILE A 161 11.79 8.84 -10.05
CA ILE A 161 13.03 8.03 -10.15
C ILE A 161 13.27 7.27 -8.84
N GLY A 162 13.01 7.92 -7.70
CA GLY A 162 13.17 7.33 -6.38
C GLY A 162 12.05 6.37 -5.97
N SER A 163 10.92 6.33 -6.71
CA SER A 163 9.75 5.56 -6.31
C SER A 163 9.69 4.18 -6.98
N ALA A 164 9.63 3.11 -6.17
CA ALA A 164 9.62 1.74 -6.69
C ALA A 164 8.20 1.21 -6.95
N ILE A 165 7.24 1.50 -6.06
CA ILE A 165 6.02 0.71 -5.90
C ILE A 165 5.01 0.88 -7.06
N PRO A 166 4.60 2.11 -7.46
CA PRO A 166 3.56 2.25 -8.49
C PRO A 166 3.99 1.74 -9.87
N LEU A 167 5.27 1.89 -10.21
CA LEU A 167 5.82 1.38 -11.47
C LEU A 167 6.01 -0.15 -11.42
N HIS A 168 6.30 -0.71 -10.25
CA HIS A 168 6.33 -2.16 -10.07
C HIS A 168 4.96 -2.81 -10.27
N LEU A 169 3.87 -2.19 -9.77
CA LEU A 169 2.50 -2.64 -10.03
C LEU A 169 2.14 -2.60 -11.52
N ALA A 170 2.73 -1.66 -12.26
CA ALA A 170 2.61 -1.59 -13.72
C ALA A 170 3.55 -2.57 -14.46
N GLN A 171 4.18 -3.51 -13.74
CA GLN A 171 5.17 -4.46 -14.23
C GLN A 171 6.36 -3.79 -14.95
N GLN A 172 6.66 -2.54 -14.59
CA GLN A 172 7.80 -1.81 -15.13
C GLN A 172 9.01 -2.02 -14.23
N ARG A 173 10.06 -2.67 -14.76
CA ARG A 173 11.34 -2.78 -14.07
C ARG A 173 11.97 -1.39 -13.98
N THR A 174 12.30 -0.96 -12.76
CA THR A 174 12.95 0.33 -12.47
C THR A 174 14.25 0.13 -11.70
N TYR A 175 15.09 1.16 -11.70
CA TYR A 175 16.32 1.14 -10.92
C TYR A 175 16.07 1.13 -9.40
N ALA A 176 14.98 1.76 -8.94
CA ALA A 176 14.57 1.71 -7.54
C ALA A 176 14.27 0.26 -7.06
N LEU A 177 13.76 -0.60 -7.95
CA LEU A 177 13.53 -2.01 -7.64
C LEU A 177 14.84 -2.78 -7.41
N VAL A 178 15.91 -2.44 -8.14
CA VAL A 178 17.25 -3.04 -7.94
C VAL A 178 17.79 -2.68 -6.55
N ILE A 179 17.62 -1.43 -6.13
CA ILE A 179 18.00 -1.00 -4.78
C ILE A 179 17.16 -1.73 -3.73
N TRP A 180 15.85 -1.84 -3.96
CA TRP A 180 14.93 -2.54 -3.07
C TRP A 180 15.29 -4.03 -2.91
N SER A 181 15.64 -4.72 -4.01
CA SER A 181 16.00 -6.13 -3.96
C SER A 181 17.25 -6.38 -3.12
N GLU A 182 18.27 -5.53 -3.22
CA GLU A 182 19.49 -5.63 -2.39
C GLU A 182 19.17 -5.51 -0.90
N ILE A 183 18.26 -4.59 -0.53
CA ILE A 183 17.85 -4.39 0.87
C ILE A 183 16.96 -5.53 1.36
N ALA A 184 16.07 -6.03 0.50
CA ALA A 184 15.23 -7.18 0.79
C ALA A 184 16.07 -8.43 1.11
N GLN A 185 17.21 -8.60 0.44
CA GLN A 185 18.18 -9.66 0.65
C GLN A 185 19.11 -9.43 1.87
N GLY A 186 18.96 -8.30 2.58
CA GLY A 186 19.83 -7.95 3.71
C GLY A 186 21.22 -7.43 3.32
N ASN A 187 21.48 -7.22 2.02
CA ASN A 187 22.74 -6.69 1.52
C ASN A 187 22.75 -5.15 1.54
N GLY A 188 22.74 -4.56 2.73
CA GLY A 188 22.73 -3.09 2.90
C GLY A 188 23.91 -2.40 2.17
N ALA A 189 25.10 -3.00 2.19
CA ALA A 189 26.26 -2.49 1.47
C ALA A 189 26.11 -2.60 -0.06
N GLY A 190 25.44 -3.65 -0.56
CA GLY A 190 25.03 -3.78 -1.96
C GLY A 190 24.06 -2.69 -2.38
N ALA A 191 23.06 -2.40 -1.54
CA ALA A 191 22.08 -1.35 -1.80
C ALA A 191 22.71 0.04 -1.92
N TRP A 192 23.60 0.42 -1.01
CA TRP A 192 24.32 1.69 -1.10
C TRP A 192 25.22 1.76 -2.34
N ARG A 193 25.88 0.66 -2.72
CA ARG A 193 26.65 0.57 -3.96
C ARG A 193 25.77 0.66 -5.20
N ALA A 194 24.61 0.03 -5.23
CA ALA A 194 23.67 0.16 -6.33
C ALA A 194 23.13 1.60 -6.43
N SER A 195 23.02 2.31 -5.31
CA SER A 195 22.33 3.60 -5.24
C SER A 195 23.13 4.82 -5.67
N TRP A 196 24.45 4.71 -5.87
CA TRP A 196 25.29 5.87 -6.17
C TRP A 196 24.80 6.74 -7.35
N PRO A 197 24.29 6.20 -8.48
CA PRO A 197 23.83 7.03 -9.60
C PRO A 197 22.60 7.86 -9.21
N VAL A 198 21.65 7.24 -8.51
CA VAL A 198 20.44 7.92 -8.02
C VAL A 198 20.80 8.96 -6.97
N PHE A 199 21.75 8.66 -6.09
CA PHE A 199 22.24 9.61 -5.09
C PHE A 199 22.91 10.84 -5.72
N VAL A 200 23.74 10.65 -6.76
CA VAL A 200 24.35 11.77 -7.50
C VAL A 200 23.27 12.62 -8.16
N VAL A 201 22.28 12.00 -8.82
CA VAL A 201 21.15 12.73 -9.40
C VAL A 201 20.38 13.48 -8.32
N ALA A 202 20.14 12.88 -7.15
CA ALA A 202 19.45 13.52 -6.03
C ALA A 202 20.19 14.76 -5.51
N VAL A 203 21.51 14.68 -5.37
CA VAL A 203 22.34 15.83 -4.93
C VAL A 203 22.33 16.93 -5.99
N VAL A 204 22.59 16.60 -7.25
CA VAL A 204 22.63 17.59 -8.35
C VAL A 204 21.28 18.26 -8.55
N ALA A 205 20.21 17.46 -8.59
CA ALA A 205 18.84 17.98 -8.71
C ALA A 205 18.45 18.80 -7.48
N GLY A 206 18.81 18.35 -6.27
CA GLY A 206 18.53 19.06 -5.01
C GLY A 206 19.17 20.44 -4.97
N VAL A 207 20.45 20.53 -5.36
CA VAL A 207 21.16 21.82 -5.49
C VAL A 207 20.53 22.70 -6.57
N ALA A 208 20.25 22.15 -7.76
CA ALA A 208 19.65 22.91 -8.86
C ALA A 208 18.27 23.47 -8.49
N VAL A 209 17.41 22.65 -7.88
CA VAL A 209 16.09 23.03 -7.39
C VAL A 209 16.21 24.09 -6.30
N THR A 210 17.13 23.93 -5.35
CA THR A 210 17.38 24.94 -4.30
C THR A 210 17.76 26.28 -4.89
N VAL A 211 18.75 26.30 -5.80
CA VAL A 211 19.19 27.53 -6.47
C VAL A 211 18.04 28.18 -7.23
N ALA A 212 17.24 27.40 -7.95
CA ALA A 212 16.12 27.90 -8.72
C ALA A 212 15.00 28.47 -7.82
N LEU A 213 14.66 27.77 -6.73
CA LEU A 213 13.69 28.18 -5.73
C LEU A 213 14.11 29.50 -5.04
N VAL A 214 15.37 29.58 -4.59
CA VAL A 214 15.92 30.79 -3.96
C VAL A 214 15.96 31.96 -4.94
N ARG A 215 16.39 31.75 -6.19
CA ARG A 215 16.35 32.78 -7.25
C ARG A 215 14.94 33.21 -7.60
N GLY A 216 13.97 32.30 -7.53
CA GLY A 216 12.55 32.60 -7.68
C GLY A 216 12.08 33.57 -6.60
N MET A 217 12.65 33.48 -5.39
CA MET A 217 12.32 34.30 -4.22
C MET A 217 13.07 35.63 -4.12
N ASP A 218 13.81 36.05 -5.14
CA ASP A 218 14.55 37.31 -5.16
C ASP A 218 13.61 38.55 -5.12
N PRO A 219 13.60 39.36 -4.03
CA PRO A 219 12.71 40.50 -3.87
C PRO A 219 12.90 41.60 -4.92
N SER A 220 14.08 41.71 -5.53
CA SER A 220 14.36 42.74 -6.55
C SER A 220 13.53 42.54 -7.82
N LYS A 221 13.05 41.32 -8.04
CA LYS A 221 12.15 40.94 -9.14
C LYS A 221 10.67 41.13 -8.78
N TRP A 222 10.35 41.70 -7.61
CA TRP A 222 8.98 41.83 -7.07
C TRP A 222 8.53 43.30 -7.07
N ARG A 223 7.80 43.76 -8.11
CA ARG A 223 7.38 45.16 -8.21
C ARG A 223 5.89 45.45 -8.03
N GLY A 224 5.01 44.45 -7.89
CA GLY A 224 3.56 44.68 -7.87
C GLY A 224 2.76 44.00 -6.76
N GLN A 225 1.53 44.48 -6.56
CA GLN A 225 0.51 43.94 -5.67
C GLN A 225 -0.16 42.73 -6.33
N ALA A 226 -0.06 41.53 -5.74
CA ALA A 226 -0.65 40.30 -6.28
C ALA A 226 -2.09 40.01 -5.79
N ARG A 227 -2.72 40.95 -5.08
CA ARG A 227 -4.11 40.84 -4.66
C ARG A 227 -4.96 41.67 -5.62
N ASP A 228 -5.96 41.00 -6.21
CA ASP A 228 -7.12 41.59 -6.92
C ASP A 228 -7.07 41.65 -8.45
N GLY A 229 -6.27 40.80 -9.10
CA GLY A 229 -6.49 40.49 -10.52
C GLY A 229 -7.62 39.48 -10.69
N HIS A 230 -8.70 39.82 -11.41
CA HIS A 230 -9.69 38.84 -11.88
C HIS A 230 -8.98 37.72 -12.68
N VAL A 231 -8.72 36.58 -12.03
CA VAL A 231 -8.34 35.34 -12.74
C VAL A 231 -9.55 34.95 -13.58
N GLY A 232 -9.37 34.92 -14.89
CA GLY A 232 -10.43 34.54 -15.82
C GLY A 232 -11.02 33.20 -15.41
N THR A 233 -12.35 33.13 -15.35
CA THR A 233 -13.12 31.94 -14.91
C THR A 233 -12.67 30.67 -15.64
N VAL A 234 -12.16 30.80 -16.88
CA VAL A 234 -11.54 29.73 -17.67
C VAL A 234 -10.49 28.92 -16.89
N TRP A 235 -9.57 29.56 -16.15
CA TRP A 235 -8.52 28.82 -15.42
C TRP A 235 -9.08 28.02 -14.26
N ILE A 236 -10.15 28.50 -13.63
CA ILE A 236 -10.85 27.77 -12.58
C ILE A 236 -11.58 26.57 -13.17
N VAL A 237 -12.26 26.74 -14.31
CA VAL A 237 -12.95 25.65 -15.02
C VAL A 237 -11.96 24.59 -15.47
N LEU A 238 -10.83 24.98 -16.06
CA LEU A 238 -9.79 24.05 -16.48
C LEU A 238 -9.15 23.32 -15.28
N ALA A 239 -8.91 24.01 -14.17
CA ALA A 239 -8.42 23.37 -12.94
C ALA A 239 -9.45 22.39 -12.37
N ALA A 240 -10.75 22.72 -12.42
CA ALA A 240 -11.83 21.83 -12.01
C ALA A 240 -11.93 20.61 -12.92
N LEU A 241 -11.70 20.75 -14.24
CA LEU A 241 -11.65 19.62 -15.17
C LEU A 241 -10.50 18.67 -14.83
N VAL A 242 -9.28 19.21 -14.63
CA VAL A 242 -8.12 18.40 -14.21
C VAL A 242 -8.43 17.69 -12.90
N TRP A 243 -9.05 18.37 -11.94
CA TRP A 243 -9.48 17.80 -10.66
C TRP A 243 -10.52 16.69 -10.82
N CYS A 244 -11.52 16.88 -11.69
CA CYS A 244 -12.55 15.87 -11.95
C CYS A 244 -11.94 14.59 -12.52
N VAL A 245 -11.01 14.73 -13.47
CA VAL A 245 -10.31 13.60 -14.07
C VAL A 245 -9.37 12.95 -13.05
N SER A 246 -8.60 13.72 -12.27
CA SER A 246 -7.64 13.13 -11.33
C SER A 246 -8.27 12.47 -10.11
N THR A 247 -9.47 12.91 -9.70
CA THR A 247 -10.04 12.54 -8.40
C THR A 247 -11.48 12.02 -8.51
N ALA A 248 -12.39 12.82 -9.04
CA ALA A 248 -13.83 12.49 -9.01
C ALA A 248 -14.16 11.25 -9.85
N LEU A 249 -13.55 11.11 -11.03
CA LEU A 249 -13.80 9.99 -11.92
C LEU A 249 -13.21 8.67 -11.38
N PRO A 250 -11.94 8.60 -10.92
CA PRO A 250 -11.43 7.41 -10.23
C PRO A 250 -12.23 7.04 -8.99
N PHE A 251 -12.68 8.04 -8.21
CA PHE A 251 -13.53 7.80 -7.05
C PHE A 251 -14.87 7.18 -7.45
N ALA A 252 -15.52 7.70 -8.50
CA ALA A 252 -16.76 7.14 -9.02
C ALA A 252 -16.59 5.70 -9.52
N LEU A 253 -15.47 5.38 -10.18
CA LEU A 253 -15.14 4.01 -10.60
C LEU A 253 -14.97 3.06 -9.40
N VAL A 254 -14.27 3.52 -8.35
CA VAL A 254 -14.11 2.75 -7.10
C VAL A 254 -15.47 2.51 -6.44
N VAL A 255 -16.27 3.56 -6.26
CA VAL A 255 -17.62 3.46 -5.67
C VAL A 255 -18.50 2.49 -6.45
N TRP A 256 -18.45 2.56 -7.79
CA TRP A 256 -19.22 1.66 -8.66
C TRP A 256 -18.74 0.20 -8.58
N SER A 257 -17.48 -0.02 -8.22
CA SER A 257 -16.88 -1.36 -8.14
C SER A 257 -17.04 -2.03 -6.78
N VAL A 258 -17.48 -1.31 -5.73
CA VAL A 258 -17.74 -1.90 -4.40
C VAL A 258 -18.97 -2.81 -4.47
N ARG A 259 -18.78 -4.11 -4.20
CA ARG A 259 -19.86 -5.10 -4.21
C ARG A 259 -20.39 -5.43 -2.82
N ASP A 260 -19.53 -5.32 -1.81
CA ASP A 260 -19.87 -5.60 -0.42
C ASP A 260 -19.61 -4.38 0.48
N VAL A 261 -20.68 -3.81 1.04
CA VAL A 261 -20.59 -2.67 1.97
C VAL A 261 -20.05 -3.11 3.34
N GLY A 262 -20.23 -4.38 3.72
CA GLY A 262 -19.66 -4.97 4.93
C GLY A 262 -18.14 -5.00 4.93
N ALA A 263 -17.51 -4.92 3.76
CA ALA A 263 -16.06 -4.82 3.61
C ALA A 263 -15.46 -3.59 4.30
N VAL A 264 -16.22 -2.50 4.48
CA VAL A 264 -15.76 -1.32 5.24
C VAL A 264 -15.52 -1.68 6.71
N ALA A 265 -16.43 -2.43 7.33
CA ALA A 265 -16.32 -2.83 8.73
C ALA A 265 -15.13 -3.78 8.91
N ARG A 266 -15.02 -4.81 8.07
CA ARG A 266 -13.88 -5.74 8.08
C ARG A 266 -12.54 -5.03 7.87
N PHE A 267 -12.50 -4.05 6.96
CA PHE A 267 -11.31 -3.22 6.78
C PHE A 267 -10.96 -2.50 8.08
N TRP A 268 -11.91 -1.86 8.75
CA TRP A 268 -11.65 -1.09 9.97
C TRP A 268 -11.29 -1.96 11.17
N ASP A 269 -11.90 -3.14 11.31
CA ASP A 269 -11.54 -4.09 12.37
C ASP A 269 -10.06 -4.50 12.28
N GLN A 270 -9.50 -4.55 11.07
CA GLN A 270 -8.11 -4.95 10.84
C GLN A 270 -7.16 -3.75 10.68
N ALA A 271 -7.61 -2.66 10.08
CA ALA A 271 -6.79 -1.50 9.75
C ALA A 271 -6.83 -0.42 10.85
N GLY A 272 -7.79 -0.43 11.76
CA GLY A 272 -8.04 0.69 12.67
C GLY A 272 -6.85 1.02 13.57
N ALA A 273 -6.25 0.01 14.20
CA ALA A 273 -5.03 0.18 14.99
C ALA A 273 -3.85 0.70 14.14
N ARG A 274 -3.72 0.21 12.90
CA ARG A 274 -2.67 0.62 11.96
C ARG A 274 -2.88 2.07 11.47
N ALA A 275 -4.14 2.46 11.25
CA ALA A 275 -4.53 3.81 10.88
C ALA A 275 -4.22 4.81 12.01
N LEU A 276 -4.47 4.44 13.27
CA LEU A 276 -4.10 5.24 14.44
C LEU A 276 -2.58 5.41 14.54
N ALA A 277 -1.79 4.34 14.42
CA ALA A 277 -0.32 4.40 14.46
C ALA A 277 0.26 5.25 13.30
N SER A 278 -0.28 5.10 12.09
CA SER A 278 0.06 5.97 10.96
C SER A 278 -0.36 7.42 11.20
N GLY A 279 -1.48 7.65 11.89
CA GLY A 279 -1.95 8.96 12.31
C GLY A 279 -1.02 9.65 13.32
N GLU A 280 -0.49 8.93 14.30
CA GLU A 280 0.52 9.43 15.25
C GLU A 280 1.79 9.89 14.52
N THR A 281 2.26 9.07 13.57
CA THR A 281 3.41 9.42 12.73
C THR A 281 3.12 10.67 11.90
N ALA A 282 1.95 10.73 11.25
CA ALA A 282 1.54 11.88 10.46
C ALA A 282 1.43 13.16 11.30
N ALA A 283 0.94 13.07 12.55
CA ALA A 283 0.87 14.20 13.47
C ALA A 283 2.27 14.73 13.82
N GLY A 284 3.23 13.83 14.10
CA GLY A 284 4.63 14.18 14.31
C GLY A 284 5.24 14.89 13.09
N VAL A 285 4.99 14.35 11.89
CA VAL A 285 5.47 14.94 10.62
C VAL A 285 4.87 16.33 10.40
N VAL A 286 3.58 16.51 10.66
CA VAL A 286 2.90 17.82 10.54
C VAL A 286 3.49 18.85 11.49
N LEU A 287 3.79 18.47 12.74
CA LEU A 287 4.35 19.38 13.73
C LEU A 287 5.73 19.89 13.28
N VAL A 288 6.63 18.99 12.86
CA VAL A 288 7.96 19.36 12.36
C VAL A 288 7.85 20.17 11.06
N SER A 289 6.96 19.77 10.15
CA SER A 289 6.70 20.49 8.89
C SER A 289 6.14 21.89 9.11
N GLY A 290 5.35 22.10 10.16
CA GLY A 290 4.88 23.41 10.58
C GLY A 290 6.03 24.34 10.96
N VAL A 291 7.04 23.81 11.69
CA VAL A 291 8.27 24.56 12.03
C VAL A 291 9.09 24.88 10.78
N ILE A 292 9.24 23.93 9.86
CA ILE A 292 9.92 24.14 8.57
C ILE A 292 9.23 25.24 7.77
N CYS A 293 7.89 25.18 7.66
CA CYS A 293 7.06 26.16 6.97
C CYS A 293 7.23 27.56 7.59
N GLY A 294 7.15 27.67 8.92
CA GLY A 294 7.34 28.94 9.64
C GLY A 294 8.75 29.51 9.46
N THR A 295 9.77 28.66 9.50
CA THR A 295 11.18 29.06 9.29
C THR A 295 11.39 29.62 7.89
N CYS A 296 10.86 28.94 6.86
CA CYS A 296 10.96 29.40 5.48
C CYS A 296 10.12 30.68 5.26
N ALA A 297 8.94 30.77 5.87
CA ALA A 297 8.09 31.96 5.76
C ALA A 297 8.75 33.20 6.38
N GLY A 298 9.42 33.04 7.53
CA GLY A 298 10.20 34.11 8.16
C GLY A 298 11.49 34.44 7.40
N GLY A 299 12.24 33.41 6.98
CA GLY A 299 13.54 33.57 6.30
C GLY A 299 13.43 34.14 4.89
N PHE A 300 12.39 33.80 4.12
CA PHE A 300 12.18 34.41 2.80
C PHE A 300 11.34 35.70 2.85
N GLY A 301 10.90 36.13 4.03
CA GLY A 301 10.18 37.38 4.22
C GLY A 301 11.02 38.61 3.87
N ARG A 302 10.36 39.72 3.52
CA ARG A 302 11.05 40.98 3.15
C ARG A 302 11.82 41.60 4.33
N SER A 303 11.39 41.36 5.57
CA SER A 303 12.06 41.82 6.80
C SER A 303 13.08 40.83 7.38
N ALA A 304 13.39 39.73 6.68
CA ALA A 304 14.20 38.65 7.24
C ALA A 304 15.62 39.12 7.61
N GLN A 305 16.06 38.77 8.82
CA GLN A 305 17.46 38.92 9.22
C GLN A 305 18.35 37.99 8.40
N LEU A 306 19.61 38.38 8.18
CA LEU A 306 20.57 37.60 7.38
C LEU A 306 20.74 36.17 7.90
N ALA A 307 20.83 36.00 9.22
CA ALA A 307 20.96 34.67 9.84
C ALA A 307 19.74 33.78 9.56
N LEU A 308 18.51 34.31 9.70
CA LEU A 308 17.29 33.57 9.42
C LEU A 308 17.15 33.22 7.93
N ARG A 309 17.60 34.12 7.03
CA ARG A 309 17.71 33.84 5.59
C ARG A 309 18.65 32.68 5.29
N ALA A 310 19.85 32.72 5.87
CA ALA A 310 20.86 31.69 5.66
C ALA A 310 20.35 30.32 6.16
N SER A 311 19.73 30.28 7.34
CA SER A 311 19.13 29.06 7.89
C SER A 311 17.99 28.52 7.00
N ALA A 312 17.11 29.38 6.48
CA ALA A 312 16.04 28.95 5.59
C ALA A 312 16.58 28.41 4.25
N ILE A 313 17.63 29.03 3.69
CA ILE A 313 18.27 28.54 2.46
C ILE A 313 18.94 27.18 2.69
N ALA A 314 19.68 27.03 3.80
CA ALA A 314 20.31 25.77 4.16
C ALA A 314 19.27 24.65 4.37
N LEU A 315 18.18 24.96 5.08
CA LEU A 315 17.08 24.04 5.31
C LEU A 315 16.42 23.58 3.99
N VAL A 316 16.13 24.51 3.08
CA VAL A 316 15.60 24.17 1.74
C VAL A 316 16.60 23.29 0.98
N GLY A 317 17.90 23.59 1.06
CA GLY A 317 18.97 22.80 0.45
C GLY A 317 18.97 21.35 0.91
N VAL A 318 18.99 21.14 2.21
CA VAL A 318 18.99 19.80 2.83
C VAL A 318 17.71 19.04 2.46
N LEU A 319 16.55 19.67 2.62
CA LEU A 319 15.26 19.04 2.30
C LEU A 319 15.12 18.73 0.81
N ALA A 320 15.67 19.56 -0.08
CA ALA A 320 15.62 19.30 -1.51
C ALA A 320 16.45 18.08 -1.91
N VAL A 321 17.63 17.90 -1.32
CA VAL A 321 18.44 16.68 -1.54
C VAL A 321 17.72 15.46 -0.97
N LEU A 322 17.26 15.51 0.28
CA LEU A 322 16.58 14.39 0.95
C LEU A 322 15.28 13.98 0.25
N PHE A 323 14.53 14.93 -0.30
CA PHE A 323 13.32 14.67 -1.08
C PHE A 323 13.60 13.80 -2.32
N PHE A 324 14.80 13.88 -2.89
CA PHE A 324 15.20 13.08 -4.05
C PHE A 324 15.94 11.79 -3.70
N VAL A 325 16.34 11.59 -2.45
CA VAL A 325 16.88 10.31 -2.00
C VAL A 325 15.71 9.30 -1.93
N PRO A 326 15.85 8.10 -2.52
CA PRO A 326 14.87 7.02 -2.38
C PRO A 326 14.51 6.77 -0.91
N GLY A 327 13.22 6.61 -0.59
CA GLY A 327 12.79 6.48 0.80
C GLY A 327 13.38 5.25 1.49
N VAL A 328 13.65 4.21 0.70
CA VAL A 328 14.33 3.00 1.13
C VAL A 328 15.72 3.28 1.72
N LEU A 329 16.48 4.20 1.13
CA LEU A 329 17.81 4.55 1.62
C LEU A 329 17.74 5.41 2.88
N VAL A 330 16.73 6.29 2.95
CA VAL A 330 16.44 7.05 4.17
C VAL A 330 16.11 6.08 5.31
N GLY A 331 15.24 5.09 5.04
CA GLY A 331 14.89 4.02 5.99
C GLY A 331 16.10 3.20 6.40
N ALA A 332 16.89 2.72 5.44
CA ALA A 332 18.08 1.90 5.69
C ALA A 332 19.14 2.67 6.51
N GLY A 333 19.37 3.95 6.21
CA GLY A 333 20.32 4.78 6.94
C GLY A 333 19.90 5.02 8.40
N LEU A 334 18.59 5.14 8.66
CA LEU A 334 18.07 5.34 10.01
C LEU A 334 17.89 4.05 10.80
N ALA A 335 17.64 2.92 10.13
CA ALA A 335 17.37 1.63 10.77
C ALA A 335 18.53 1.17 11.68
N GLY A 336 19.77 1.49 11.32
CA GLY A 336 20.96 1.16 12.13
C GLY A 336 21.28 2.14 13.26
N THR A 337 20.41 3.12 13.54
CA THR A 337 20.65 4.17 14.55
C THR A 337 19.74 3.99 15.77
N VAL A 338 19.96 4.79 16.82
CA VAL A 338 19.07 4.87 18.00
C VAL A 338 17.62 5.22 17.65
N LEU A 339 17.39 5.78 16.46
CA LEU A 339 16.05 6.10 15.97
C LEU A 339 15.37 4.93 15.23
N GLY A 340 16.09 3.86 14.92
CA GLY A 340 15.55 2.66 14.28
C GLY A 340 14.41 2.05 15.09
N GLY A 341 13.29 1.70 14.44
CA GLY A 341 12.13 1.12 15.13
C GLY A 341 11.39 2.10 16.07
N SER A 342 11.63 3.41 15.98
CA SER A 342 10.96 4.41 16.82
C SER A 342 10.02 5.31 16.01
N LEU A 343 8.99 5.84 16.67
CA LEU A 343 8.11 6.87 16.10
C LEU A 343 8.92 8.11 15.65
N GLY A 344 9.97 8.46 16.40
CA GLY A 344 10.89 9.54 16.05
C GLY A 344 11.65 9.28 14.75
N GLY A 345 12.15 8.06 14.56
CA GLY A 345 12.82 7.65 13.32
C GLY A 345 11.91 7.69 12.11
N LEU A 346 10.68 7.17 12.24
CA LEU A 346 9.64 7.28 11.20
C LEU A 346 9.32 8.74 10.88
N THR A 347 9.14 9.58 11.90
CA THR A 347 8.87 11.02 11.72
C THR A 347 10.01 11.70 10.96
N VAL A 348 11.27 11.47 11.35
CA VAL A 348 12.44 12.04 10.67
C VAL A 348 12.53 11.57 9.22
N ALA A 349 12.30 10.28 8.96
CA ALA A 349 12.32 9.73 7.61
C ALA A 349 11.25 10.37 6.71
N HIS A 350 10.03 10.51 7.22
CA HIS A 350 8.92 11.09 6.45
C HIS A 350 9.09 12.62 6.27
N VAL A 351 9.65 13.33 7.25
CA VAL A 351 10.04 14.75 7.10
C VAL A 351 11.14 14.91 6.05
N ALA A 352 12.12 14.01 6.01
CA ALA A 352 13.16 14.01 4.97
C ALA A 352 12.53 13.84 3.57
N ARG A 353 11.49 13.01 3.45
CA ARG A 353 10.76 12.75 2.20
C ARG A 353 9.84 13.88 1.78
N PHE A 354 9.13 14.54 2.70
CA PHE A 354 8.02 15.45 2.35
C PHE A 354 8.17 16.88 2.89
N GLY A 355 9.15 17.15 3.74
CA GLY A 355 9.36 18.45 4.38
C GLY A 355 9.62 19.59 3.37
N LEU A 356 10.14 19.30 2.18
CA LEU A 356 10.30 20.27 1.10
C LEU A 356 8.96 20.91 0.68
N VAL A 357 7.86 20.15 0.70
CA VAL A 357 6.51 20.65 0.38
C VAL A 357 6.11 21.74 1.38
N ALA A 358 6.38 21.52 2.67
CA ALA A 358 6.14 22.50 3.71
C ALA A 358 7.06 23.74 3.59
N ALA A 359 8.32 23.54 3.21
CA ALA A 359 9.26 24.62 2.94
C ALA A 359 8.79 25.53 1.79
N ILE A 360 8.34 24.94 0.68
CA ILE A 360 7.72 25.65 -0.46
C ILE A 360 6.46 26.39 0.00
N GLY A 361 5.64 25.77 0.85
CA GLY A 361 4.49 26.42 1.48
C GLY A 361 4.89 27.69 2.24
N GLY A 362 5.95 27.60 3.05
CA GLY A 362 6.53 28.75 3.76
C GLY A 362 6.99 29.86 2.83
N MET A 363 7.71 29.50 1.76
CA MET A 363 8.15 30.46 0.74
C MET A 363 6.98 31.17 0.06
N LEU A 364 5.88 30.45 -0.22
CA LEU A 364 4.68 31.03 -0.82
C LEU A 364 3.96 32.00 0.12
N ILE A 365 3.96 31.73 1.43
CA ILE A 365 3.46 32.68 2.44
C ILE A 365 4.32 33.94 2.43
N ALA A 366 5.64 33.81 2.45
CA ALA A 366 6.56 34.96 2.36
C ALA A 366 6.30 35.78 1.09
N ARG A 367 6.06 35.12 -0.03
CA ARG A 367 5.76 35.75 -1.33
C ARG A 367 4.40 36.46 -1.36
N SER A 368 3.49 36.13 -0.45
CA SER A 368 2.17 36.78 -0.39
C SER A 368 2.22 38.21 0.16
N GLU A 369 3.36 38.63 0.72
CA GLU A 369 3.58 40.01 1.15
C GLU A 369 4.01 40.92 -0.02
N SER A 370 3.11 41.79 -0.45
CA SER A 370 3.42 42.84 -1.44
C SER A 370 4.32 43.93 -0.85
N GLN A 371 5.02 44.67 -1.71
CA GLN A 371 5.83 45.82 -1.30
C GLN A 371 4.97 46.88 -0.58
N ALA A 372 3.80 47.23 -1.14
CA ALA A 372 2.88 48.16 -0.51
C ALA A 372 2.41 47.72 0.89
N LEU A 373 2.11 46.43 1.06
CA LEU A 373 1.72 45.88 2.36
C LEU A 373 2.89 45.90 3.35
N HIS A 374 4.09 45.60 2.89
CA HIS A 374 5.30 45.68 3.68
C HIS A 374 5.57 47.10 4.18
N ASP A 375 5.50 48.09 3.29
CA ASP A 375 5.76 49.48 3.60
C ASP A 375 4.71 50.04 4.56
N ALA A 376 3.42 49.76 4.32
CA ALA A 376 2.33 50.12 5.23
C ALA A 376 2.59 49.53 6.63
N ARG A 377 2.92 48.24 6.71
CA ARG A 377 3.22 47.57 7.98
C ARG A 377 4.41 48.19 8.72
N ARG A 378 5.45 48.64 8.00
CA ARG A 378 6.63 49.32 8.57
C ARG A 378 6.28 50.71 9.09
N ILE A 379 5.47 51.46 8.35
CA ILE A 379 4.99 52.80 8.75
C ILE A 379 4.18 52.72 10.05
N PHE A 380 3.29 51.72 10.19
CA PHE A 380 2.48 51.52 11.40
C PHE A 380 3.20 50.76 12.52
N GLY A 381 4.53 50.58 12.44
CA GLY A 381 5.32 49.92 13.49
C GLY A 381 4.94 48.45 13.75
N SER A 382 4.34 47.77 12.78
CA SER A 382 3.81 46.43 12.97
C SER A 382 4.92 45.36 12.89
N GLY A 383 5.24 44.76 14.04
CA GLY A 383 6.21 43.67 14.16
C GLY A 383 5.69 42.33 13.62
N ALA A 384 6.27 41.21 14.09
CA ALA A 384 5.91 39.85 13.66
C ALA A 384 4.41 39.52 13.81
N ARG A 385 3.77 40.03 14.87
CA ARG A 385 2.31 39.86 15.09
C ARG A 385 1.48 40.55 14.00
N GLY A 386 1.92 41.72 13.54
CA GLY A 386 1.27 42.45 12.44
C GLY A 386 1.44 41.73 11.10
N TRP A 387 2.63 41.21 10.84
CA TRP A 387 2.88 40.36 9.67
C TRP A 387 2.01 39.11 9.68
N MET A 388 1.90 38.42 10.82
CA MET A 388 1.08 37.21 10.95
C MET A 388 -0.40 37.48 10.64
N ARG A 389 -0.96 38.59 11.14
CA ARG A 389 -2.37 38.96 10.87
C ARG A 389 -2.60 39.40 9.42
N ALA A 390 -1.67 40.13 8.82
CA ALA A 390 -1.84 40.72 7.50
C ALA A 390 -1.46 39.77 6.34
N VAL A 391 -0.53 38.85 6.58
CA VAL A 391 0.10 38.00 5.55
C VAL A 391 -0.21 36.53 5.81
N ALA A 392 0.20 35.97 6.95
CA ALA A 392 0.12 34.52 7.18
C ALA A 392 -1.31 34.00 7.41
N LEU A 393 -2.09 34.66 8.28
CA LEU A 393 -3.44 34.21 8.64
C LEU A 393 -4.42 34.20 7.44
N PRO A 394 -4.38 35.17 6.51
CA PRO A 394 -5.13 35.08 5.26
C PRO A 394 -4.74 33.89 4.36
N GLN A 395 -3.58 33.27 4.57
CA GLN A 395 -3.15 32.05 3.88
C GLN A 395 -3.45 30.77 4.70
N ALA A 396 -4.20 30.84 5.80
CA ALA A 396 -4.41 29.69 6.69
C ALA A 396 -4.96 28.44 5.99
N GLY A 397 -5.92 28.59 5.07
CA GLY A 397 -6.43 27.43 4.31
C GLY A 397 -5.40 26.83 3.35
N PHE A 398 -4.50 27.63 2.81
CA PHE A 398 -3.36 27.16 2.01
C PHE A 398 -2.34 26.43 2.88
N ILE A 399 -2.01 26.97 4.06
CA ILE A 399 -1.13 26.32 5.05
C ILE A 399 -1.70 24.98 5.49
N ALA A 400 -2.99 24.94 5.82
CA ALA A 400 -3.70 23.72 6.18
C ALA A 400 -3.69 22.70 5.03
N GLY A 401 -3.86 23.15 3.78
CA GLY A 401 -3.74 22.31 2.59
C GLY A 401 -2.35 21.72 2.41
N ALA A 402 -1.29 22.53 2.53
CA ALA A 402 0.08 22.05 2.37
C ALA A 402 0.48 21.07 3.49
N LEU A 403 0.15 21.36 4.76
CA LEU A 403 0.43 20.47 5.88
C LEU A 403 -0.43 19.21 5.85
N GLY A 404 -1.69 19.31 5.44
CA GLY A 404 -2.55 18.15 5.22
C GLY A 404 -2.02 17.24 4.12
N ALA A 405 -1.48 17.81 3.02
CA ALA A 405 -0.89 17.02 1.95
C ALA A 405 0.34 16.25 2.46
N VAL A 406 1.17 16.89 3.29
CA VAL A 406 2.30 16.23 3.95
C VAL A 406 1.83 15.11 4.90
N ALA A 407 0.75 15.33 5.66
CA ALA A 407 0.17 14.31 6.53
C ALA A 407 -0.28 13.08 5.74
N ILE A 408 -1.02 13.31 4.65
CA ILE A 408 -1.53 12.24 3.77
C ILE A 408 -0.38 11.50 3.10
N LEU A 409 0.61 12.21 2.55
CA LEU A 409 1.82 11.60 1.98
C LEU A 409 2.55 10.74 3.02
N SER A 410 2.65 11.20 4.27
CA SER A 410 3.23 10.43 5.37
C SER A 410 2.43 9.17 5.69
N MET A 411 1.10 9.22 5.68
CA MET A 411 0.27 8.02 5.90
C MET A 411 0.41 6.99 4.80
N HIS A 412 0.76 7.44 3.59
CA HIS A 412 0.90 6.63 2.37
C HIS A 412 2.34 6.19 2.07
N GLU A 413 3.31 6.61 2.88
CA GLU A 413 4.72 6.28 2.66
C GLU A 413 5.00 4.83 3.08
N ILE A 414 5.69 4.08 2.21
CA ILE A 414 5.98 2.65 2.38
C ILE A 414 7.49 2.43 2.41
N GLU A 415 8.25 3.17 1.60
CA GLU A 415 9.64 2.85 1.29
C GLU A 415 10.54 2.98 2.50
N SER A 416 10.41 4.08 3.26
CA SER A 416 11.12 4.23 4.53
C SER A 416 10.44 3.45 5.66
N ALA A 417 9.11 3.33 5.61
CA ALA A 417 8.33 2.71 6.67
C ALA A 417 8.62 1.20 6.79
N VAL A 418 8.83 0.46 5.70
CA VAL A 418 9.13 -0.99 5.75
C VAL A 418 10.40 -1.32 6.55
N LEU A 419 11.36 -0.39 6.60
CA LEU A 419 12.62 -0.61 7.32
C LEU A 419 12.62 -0.03 8.74
N LEU A 420 11.70 0.88 9.03
CA LEU A 420 11.64 1.61 10.29
C LEU A 420 10.41 1.28 11.13
N ALA A 421 9.37 0.71 10.54
CA ALA A 421 8.18 0.26 11.24
C ALA A 421 8.59 -0.79 12.27
N ARG A 422 7.94 -0.73 13.43
CA ARG A 422 8.16 -1.72 14.48
C ARG A 422 7.66 -3.07 13.99
N ALA A 423 8.37 -4.10 14.42
CA ALA A 423 7.91 -5.46 14.50
C ALA A 423 6.41 -5.57 14.83
N GLY A 424 5.63 -6.25 14.00
CA GLY A 424 4.18 -6.39 14.20
C GLY A 424 3.35 -5.11 14.12
N HIS A 425 3.88 -3.96 13.66
CA HIS A 425 3.12 -2.71 13.55
C HIS A 425 3.18 -2.19 12.12
N ALA A 426 2.68 -3.00 11.17
CA ALA A 426 2.61 -2.60 9.78
C ALA A 426 1.83 -1.28 9.64
N THR A 427 2.37 -0.35 8.85
CA THR A 427 1.69 0.92 8.59
C THR A 427 0.41 0.70 7.80
N LEU A 428 -0.51 1.66 7.85
CA LEU A 428 -1.71 1.64 7.02
C LEU A 428 -1.36 1.43 5.53
N SER A 429 -0.31 2.10 5.05
CA SER A 429 0.18 1.98 3.68
C SER A 429 0.68 0.58 3.31
N GLN A 430 1.38 -0.11 4.22
CA GLN A 430 1.82 -1.50 4.01
C GLN A 430 0.62 -2.44 3.95
N TYR A 431 -0.34 -2.27 4.86
CA TYR A 431 -1.54 -3.08 4.87
C TYR A 431 -2.36 -2.90 3.58
N MET A 432 -2.54 -1.67 3.10
CA MET A 432 -3.23 -1.43 1.82
C MET A 432 -2.48 -2.05 0.62
N LEU A 433 -1.15 -2.07 0.64
CA LEU A 433 -0.34 -2.76 -0.37
C LEU A 433 -0.52 -4.27 -0.31
N ASP A 434 -0.59 -4.85 0.90
CA ASP A 434 -0.85 -6.28 1.10
C ASP A 434 -2.26 -6.65 0.60
N LEU A 435 -3.29 -5.84 0.88
CA LEU A 435 -4.65 -6.06 0.34
C LEU A 435 -4.65 -6.16 -1.19
N LEU A 436 -3.86 -5.31 -1.86
CA LEU A 436 -3.69 -5.35 -3.31
C LEU A 436 -2.99 -6.64 -3.78
N HIS A 437 -1.96 -7.10 -3.07
CA HIS A 437 -1.23 -8.34 -3.41
C HIS A 437 -2.06 -9.61 -3.21
N TYR A 438 -3.00 -9.58 -2.28
CA TYR A 438 -3.82 -10.72 -1.90
C TYR A 438 -5.25 -10.66 -2.46
N PHE A 439 -5.47 -9.82 -3.48
CA PHE A 439 -6.77 -9.66 -4.15
C PHE A 439 -7.93 -9.40 -3.20
N ARG A 440 -7.69 -8.73 -2.07
CA ARG A 440 -8.73 -8.23 -1.15
C ARG A 440 -9.35 -6.95 -1.70
N THR A 441 -9.79 -7.02 -2.96
CA THR A 441 -10.18 -5.86 -3.75
C THR A 441 -11.39 -5.17 -3.12
N ASP A 442 -12.37 -5.91 -2.59
CA ASP A 442 -13.55 -5.31 -1.96
C ASP A 442 -13.21 -4.47 -0.72
N GLU A 443 -12.36 -4.98 0.17
CA GLU A 443 -11.90 -4.22 1.35
C GLU A 443 -11.05 -3.01 0.97
N LEU A 444 -10.18 -3.17 -0.03
CA LEU A 444 -9.35 -2.08 -0.53
C LEU A 444 -10.20 -0.98 -1.18
N LEU A 445 -11.17 -1.34 -2.01
CA LEU A 445 -12.09 -0.40 -2.63
C LEU A 445 -12.96 0.30 -1.57
N ALA A 446 -13.52 -0.45 -0.62
CA ALA A 446 -14.27 0.09 0.51
C ALA A 446 -13.45 1.10 1.32
N ALA A 447 -12.19 0.78 1.64
CA ALA A 447 -11.26 1.69 2.31
C ALA A 447 -11.00 2.95 1.49
N LEU A 448 -10.78 2.80 0.17
CA LEU A 448 -10.57 3.93 -0.74
C LEU A 448 -11.78 4.86 -0.81
N VAL A 449 -13.01 4.30 -0.83
CA VAL A 449 -14.24 5.10 -0.78
C VAL A 449 -14.26 5.94 0.50
N TRP A 450 -14.01 5.29 1.64
CA TRP A 450 -14.08 5.95 2.94
C TRP A 450 -13.00 7.02 3.11
N MET A 451 -11.73 6.72 2.78
CA MET A 451 -10.61 7.64 2.93
C MET A 451 -10.74 8.88 2.05
N GLN A 452 -11.16 8.71 0.79
CA GLN A 452 -11.41 9.82 -0.12
C GLN A 452 -12.62 10.63 0.30
N GLY A 453 -13.72 9.97 0.67
CA GLY A 453 -14.94 10.62 1.17
C GLY A 453 -14.66 11.48 2.41
N LEU A 454 -13.92 10.93 3.37
CA LEU A 454 -13.52 11.64 4.59
C LEU A 454 -12.61 12.83 4.27
N GLY A 455 -11.58 12.62 3.44
CA GLY A 455 -10.65 13.69 3.08
C GLY A 455 -11.31 14.83 2.32
N LEU A 456 -12.24 14.53 1.41
CA LEU A 456 -13.06 15.51 0.71
C LEU A 456 -13.97 16.27 1.68
N ALA A 457 -14.61 15.57 2.62
CA ALA A 457 -15.44 16.20 3.65
C ALA A 457 -14.62 17.15 4.53
N CYS A 458 -13.42 16.76 4.96
CA CYS A 458 -12.50 17.62 5.71
C CYS A 458 -12.09 18.86 4.89
N ALA A 459 -11.73 18.67 3.63
CA ALA A 459 -11.35 19.75 2.73
C ALA A 459 -12.50 20.76 2.50
N CYS A 460 -13.71 20.26 2.30
CA CYS A 460 -14.93 21.07 2.19
C CYS A 460 -15.25 21.80 3.50
N GLY A 461 -15.13 21.14 4.65
CA GLY A 461 -15.33 21.74 5.97
C GLY A 461 -14.37 22.91 6.23
N VAL A 462 -13.08 22.73 5.95
CA VAL A 462 -12.08 23.82 6.05
C VAL A 462 -12.44 24.97 5.10
N ALA A 463 -12.81 24.67 3.85
CA ALA A 463 -13.21 25.69 2.89
C ALA A 463 -14.44 26.50 3.37
N ILE A 464 -15.47 25.84 3.92
CA ILE A 464 -16.68 26.47 4.47
C ILE A 464 -16.34 27.36 5.67
N VAL A 465 -15.54 26.88 6.62
CA VAL A 465 -15.15 27.67 7.80
C VAL A 465 -14.37 28.92 7.38
N MET A 466 -13.51 28.82 6.37
CA MET A 466 -12.70 29.94 5.89
C MET A 466 -13.51 30.97 5.09
N THR A 467 -14.53 30.55 4.34
CA THR A 467 -15.41 31.48 3.60
C THR A 467 -16.46 32.15 4.50
N CYS A 468 -16.92 31.47 5.56
CA CYS A 468 -17.91 32.01 6.51
C CYS A 468 -17.33 32.99 7.54
N ARG A 469 -16.00 33.08 7.70
CA ARG A 469 -15.31 33.99 8.65
C ARG A 469 -15.55 35.49 8.41
N GLY A 470 -16.18 35.88 7.30
CA GLY A 470 -16.63 37.25 7.03
C GLY A 470 -17.96 37.65 7.68
N ARG A 471 -18.65 36.76 8.42
CA ARG A 471 -19.89 37.06 9.13
C ARG A 471 -19.72 36.81 10.64
N PRO A 472 -19.92 37.81 11.52
CA PRO A 472 -19.86 37.60 12.95
C PRO A 472 -21.13 36.89 13.43
N ARG A 473 -21.07 35.60 13.71
CA ARG A 473 -22.05 34.93 14.57
C ARG A 473 -21.42 33.71 15.24
N ASN A 474 -21.78 33.48 16.51
CA ASN A 474 -21.28 32.46 17.42
C ASN A 474 -20.99 31.12 16.73
N ASN A 475 -19.70 30.83 16.56
CA ASN A 475 -19.19 29.78 15.67
C ASN A 475 -18.84 28.49 16.43
N THR A 476 -19.63 28.13 17.44
CA THR A 476 -19.48 26.84 18.14
C THR A 476 -19.93 25.66 17.25
N GLY A 477 -20.84 25.90 16.28
CA GLY A 477 -21.27 24.89 15.30
C GLY A 477 -20.25 24.57 14.19
N ALA A 478 -19.23 25.40 13.99
CA ALA A 478 -18.21 25.21 12.95
C ALA A 478 -17.15 24.13 13.28
N LEU A 479 -17.05 23.75 14.57
CA LEU A 479 -16.17 22.67 15.05
C LEU A 479 -16.84 21.30 15.06
N ALA A 480 -18.18 21.25 14.96
CA ALA A 480 -18.97 20.02 14.93
C ALA A 480 -18.56 19.03 13.81
N PRO A 481 -18.28 19.43 12.55
CA PRO A 481 -17.83 18.48 11.52
C PRO A 481 -16.41 17.95 11.77
N LEU A 482 -15.53 18.71 12.43
CA LEU A 482 -14.19 18.26 12.81
C LEU A 482 -14.22 17.25 13.97
N LEU A 483 -15.16 17.42 14.91
CA LEU A 483 -15.44 16.47 16.00
C LEU A 483 -16.19 15.22 15.52
N LEU A 484 -17.09 15.35 14.53
CA LEU A 484 -17.76 14.22 13.89
C LEU A 484 -16.76 13.32 13.15
N VAL A 485 -15.73 13.91 12.52
CA VAL A 485 -14.63 13.17 11.89
C VAL A 485 -13.81 12.37 12.91
N MET A 486 -13.56 12.92 14.11
CA MET A 486 -12.88 12.16 15.19
C MET A 486 -13.77 11.04 15.78
N LEU A 487 -15.09 11.24 15.84
CA LEU A 487 -16.05 10.22 16.30
C LEU A 487 -16.28 9.09 15.28
N VAL A 488 -16.04 9.32 13.98
CA VAL A 488 -16.15 8.30 12.93
C VAL A 488 -14.84 7.50 12.76
N ILE A 489 -13.70 8.03 13.22
CA ILE A 489 -12.42 7.28 13.34
C ILE A 489 -12.49 6.26 14.48
N ALA A 490 -13.33 6.50 15.49
CA ALA A 490 -13.72 5.48 16.46
C ALA A 490 -14.73 4.54 15.79
N GLY A 491 -14.28 3.73 14.84
CA GLY A 491 -15.03 2.59 14.37
C GLY A 491 -15.47 1.79 15.60
N CYS A 492 -16.78 1.69 15.80
CA CYS A 492 -17.33 0.77 16.79
C CYS A 492 -16.91 -0.63 16.34
N SER A 493 -15.81 -1.14 16.89
CA SER A 493 -15.42 -2.53 16.76
C SER A 493 -16.63 -3.35 17.19
N ARG A 494 -17.30 -4.01 16.24
CA ARG A 494 -18.28 -5.02 16.63
C ARG A 494 -17.46 -6.13 17.24
N ALA A 495 -17.69 -6.40 18.53
CA ALA A 495 -17.34 -7.71 19.07
C ALA A 495 -18.05 -8.74 18.19
N SER A 496 -17.29 -9.54 17.45
CA SER A 496 -17.82 -10.60 16.61
C SER A 496 -18.65 -11.53 17.49
N SER A 497 -19.96 -11.56 17.27
CA SER A 497 -20.91 -12.39 17.99
C SER A 497 -20.92 -13.85 17.51
N ASP A 498 -19.82 -14.31 16.92
CA ASP A 498 -19.78 -15.51 16.08
C ASP A 498 -19.49 -16.81 16.85
N GLY A 499 -19.54 -16.78 18.18
CA GLY A 499 -19.25 -17.95 19.01
C GLY A 499 -17.79 -18.42 18.95
N SER A 500 -16.91 -17.72 18.24
CA SER A 500 -15.47 -18.01 18.17
C SER A 500 -14.78 -17.62 19.48
N GLU A 501 -14.32 -18.60 20.25
CA GLU A 501 -13.45 -18.33 21.40
C GLU A 501 -12.03 -17.96 20.93
N PRO A 502 -11.33 -17.05 21.64
CA PRO A 502 -9.91 -16.82 21.42
C PRO A 502 -9.11 -18.12 21.49
N ILE A 503 -8.06 -18.23 20.67
CA ILE A 503 -7.17 -19.38 20.74
C ILE A 503 -6.51 -19.41 22.11
N ARG A 504 -6.78 -20.45 22.88
CA ARG A 504 -6.02 -20.76 24.08
C ARG A 504 -4.69 -21.35 23.66
N ALA A 505 -3.72 -20.47 23.44
CA ALA A 505 -2.40 -20.86 22.99
C ALA A 505 -1.75 -21.76 24.05
N VAL A 506 -1.36 -22.97 23.66
CA VAL A 506 -0.45 -23.81 24.44
C VAL A 506 0.95 -23.22 24.37
N ARG A 507 1.29 -22.61 23.22
CA ARG A 507 2.59 -22.00 22.97
C ARG A 507 2.49 -20.93 21.90
N THR A 508 3.39 -19.96 21.99
CA THR A 508 3.68 -19.04 20.90
C THR A 508 5.19 -19.07 20.66
N MET A 509 5.60 -19.11 19.40
CA MET A 509 7.01 -19.11 19.00
C MET A 509 7.23 -18.14 17.83
N GLY A 510 8.47 -17.73 17.64
CA GLY A 510 8.83 -16.69 16.68
C GLY A 510 8.56 -15.28 17.22
N GLU A 511 9.44 -14.38 16.83
CA GLU A 511 9.30 -12.94 17.02
C GLU A 511 9.70 -12.23 15.73
N THR A 512 9.26 -10.99 15.51
CA THR A 512 9.63 -10.29 14.30
C THR A 512 11.13 -10.07 14.22
N GLY A 513 11.73 -10.44 13.09
CA GLY A 513 13.11 -10.10 12.79
C GLY A 513 13.76 -11.03 11.78
N ARG A 514 15.02 -10.75 11.48
CA ARG A 514 15.82 -11.48 10.48
C ARG A 514 16.89 -12.39 11.10
N GLY A 515 16.94 -12.48 12.43
CA GLY A 515 17.82 -13.38 13.17
C GLY A 515 17.31 -14.82 13.19
N SER A 516 18.09 -15.71 13.78
CA SER A 516 17.71 -17.12 13.99
C SER A 516 16.48 -17.22 14.89
N GLY A 517 15.47 -17.98 14.46
CA GLY A 517 14.21 -18.12 15.18
C GLY A 517 13.27 -16.91 15.08
N GLN A 518 13.72 -15.81 14.47
CA GLN A 518 12.89 -14.66 14.17
C GLN A 518 12.26 -14.81 12.79
N LEU A 519 11.05 -14.30 12.62
CA LEU A 519 10.24 -14.41 11.42
C LEU A 519 9.95 -13.03 10.84
N VAL A 520 9.80 -12.95 9.53
CA VAL A 520 9.18 -11.78 8.87
C VAL A 520 8.09 -12.31 7.96
N PHE A 521 6.84 -12.10 8.35
CA PHE A 521 5.63 -12.51 7.67
C PHE A 521 5.76 -13.95 7.16
N PRO A 522 5.73 -14.95 8.05
CA PRO A 522 5.80 -16.36 7.66
C PRO A 522 4.68 -16.68 6.66
N ARG A 523 4.91 -17.60 5.72
CA ARG A 523 3.91 -17.93 4.68
C ARG A 523 3.70 -19.42 4.46
N ALA A 524 4.66 -20.25 4.82
CA ALA A 524 4.51 -21.69 4.72
C ALA A 524 4.96 -22.35 6.02
N ILE A 525 4.21 -23.33 6.49
CA ILE A 525 4.58 -24.19 7.60
C ILE A 525 4.18 -25.61 7.25
N ASP A 526 5.06 -26.55 7.55
CA ASP A 526 4.69 -27.96 7.60
C ASP A 526 5.51 -28.71 8.65
N SER A 527 5.15 -29.95 8.95
CA SER A 527 5.82 -30.77 9.95
C SER A 527 6.19 -32.15 9.43
N ASP A 528 7.30 -32.67 9.93
CA ASP A 528 7.70 -34.08 9.75
C ASP A 528 7.20 -34.97 10.90
N GLY A 529 6.28 -34.45 11.73
CA GLY A 529 5.78 -35.08 12.94
C GLY A 529 6.66 -34.88 14.18
N GLN A 530 7.86 -34.31 14.06
CA GLN A 530 8.75 -33.99 15.19
C GLN A 530 9.22 -32.53 15.19
N SER A 531 9.45 -31.99 14.01
CA SER A 531 9.97 -30.66 13.74
C SER A 531 8.99 -29.89 12.86
N LEU A 532 9.07 -28.56 12.96
CA LEU A 532 8.32 -27.62 12.14
C LEU A 532 9.28 -26.95 11.16
N TRP A 533 8.85 -26.83 9.91
CA TRP A 533 9.60 -26.15 8.85
C TRP A 533 8.82 -24.91 8.44
N VAL A 534 9.35 -23.75 8.75
CA VAL A 534 8.70 -22.46 8.50
C VAL A 534 9.48 -21.71 7.43
N ILE A 535 8.75 -21.22 6.43
CA ILE A 535 9.26 -20.36 5.39
C ILE A 535 8.65 -18.98 5.52
N ASP A 536 9.50 -17.96 5.56
CA ASP A 536 9.06 -16.58 5.72
C ASP A 536 9.29 -15.72 4.48
N LYS A 537 8.80 -14.48 4.54
CA LYS A 537 9.01 -13.50 3.48
C LYS A 537 10.50 -13.15 3.32
N THR A 538 11.46 -13.62 4.11
CA THR A 538 12.89 -13.43 3.78
C THR A 538 13.46 -14.57 2.93
N ALA A 539 12.61 -15.49 2.46
CA ALA A 539 13.01 -16.66 1.69
C ALA A 539 14.08 -17.50 2.41
N ARG A 540 13.97 -17.55 3.75
CA ARG A 540 14.66 -18.48 4.62
C ARG A 540 13.75 -19.65 4.91
N VAL A 541 14.31 -20.85 4.89
CA VAL A 541 13.66 -22.05 5.43
C VAL A 541 14.26 -22.28 6.81
N GLN A 542 13.42 -22.30 7.83
CA GLN A 542 13.82 -22.43 9.22
C GLN A 542 13.19 -23.67 9.85
N ARG A 543 14.01 -24.47 10.54
CA ARG A 543 13.59 -25.65 11.29
C ARG A 543 13.48 -25.31 12.77
N PHE A 544 12.35 -25.68 13.37
CA PHE A 544 12.08 -25.60 14.79
C PHE A 544 11.72 -26.98 15.33
N ASP A 545 11.98 -27.25 16.61
CA ASP A 545 11.34 -28.39 17.27
C ASP A 545 9.88 -28.10 17.64
N ALA A 546 9.16 -29.12 18.11
CA ALA A 546 7.79 -28.99 18.61
C ALA A 546 7.67 -28.04 19.83
N ASP A 547 8.77 -27.77 20.55
CA ASP A 547 8.82 -26.81 21.64
C ASP A 547 9.06 -25.36 21.16
N GLY A 548 9.29 -25.17 19.86
CA GLY A 548 9.52 -23.88 19.21
C GLY A 548 10.96 -23.37 19.31
N ALA A 549 11.91 -24.20 19.71
CA ALA A 549 13.32 -23.84 19.68
C ALA A 549 13.85 -23.93 18.25
N PHE A 550 14.56 -22.88 17.84
CA PHE A 550 15.24 -22.85 16.54
C PHE A 550 16.37 -23.89 16.48
N GLN A 551 16.44 -24.63 15.38
CA GLN A 551 17.45 -25.67 15.18
C GLN A 551 18.42 -25.33 14.04
N ALA A 552 17.91 -25.02 12.86
CA ALA A 552 18.72 -24.76 11.67
C ALA A 552 17.97 -23.87 10.67
N SER A 553 18.72 -23.21 9.78
CA SER A 553 18.12 -22.53 8.64
C SER A 553 19.06 -22.46 7.45
N TRP A 554 18.48 -22.29 6.27
CA TRP A 554 19.19 -21.94 5.06
C TRP A 554 18.36 -20.97 4.23
N THR A 555 18.99 -20.41 3.21
CA THR A 555 18.40 -19.39 2.36
C THR A 555 18.22 -19.95 0.95
N MET A 556 17.10 -19.62 0.31
CA MET A 556 16.86 -20.01 -1.08
C MET A 556 17.92 -19.40 -2.03
N PRO A 557 18.33 -20.12 -3.09
CA PRO A 557 19.46 -19.71 -3.93
C PRO A 557 19.19 -18.48 -4.81
N ARG A 558 17.91 -18.16 -5.07
CA ARG A 558 17.46 -16.94 -5.75
C ARG A 558 16.31 -16.32 -4.96
N GLN A 559 16.26 -15.00 -4.94
CA GLN A 559 15.30 -14.21 -4.13
C GLN A 559 14.87 -12.92 -4.85
N ASP A 560 15.39 -12.70 -6.05
CA ASP A 560 15.32 -11.45 -6.79
C ASP A 560 13.95 -11.20 -7.43
N ARG A 561 13.18 -12.25 -7.75
CA ARG A 561 11.82 -12.12 -8.32
C ARG A 561 10.70 -12.30 -7.30
N GLY A 562 11.01 -12.83 -6.12
CA GLY A 562 10.10 -12.89 -4.99
C GLY A 562 10.42 -14.04 -4.02
N ARG A 563 9.41 -14.45 -3.25
CA ARG A 563 9.57 -15.35 -2.09
C ARG A 563 8.74 -16.65 -2.25
N PRO A 564 9.16 -17.81 -1.72
CA PRO A 564 8.44 -19.10 -1.72
C PRO A 564 7.16 -19.09 -0.84
N CYS A 565 6.10 -19.79 -1.28
CA CYS A 565 4.79 -19.77 -0.61
C CYS A 565 4.34 -21.11 -0.02
N GLY A 566 4.97 -22.23 -0.36
CA GLY A 566 4.57 -23.56 0.11
C GLY A 566 5.77 -24.38 0.56
N VAL A 567 5.56 -25.24 1.56
CA VAL A 567 6.53 -26.19 2.08
C VAL A 567 5.81 -27.48 2.44
N THR A 568 6.38 -28.61 2.03
CA THR A 568 5.83 -29.94 2.30
C THR A 568 6.95 -30.85 2.78
N CYS A 569 6.75 -31.48 3.93
CA CYS A 569 7.65 -32.45 4.52
C CYS A 569 7.30 -33.84 3.99
N GLY A 570 8.22 -34.42 3.22
CA GLY A 570 8.06 -35.76 2.68
C GLY A 570 8.34 -36.84 3.72
N ARG A 571 7.63 -37.96 3.64
CA ARG A 571 7.90 -39.19 4.41
C ARG A 571 9.23 -39.84 4.02
N ASP A 572 9.77 -39.48 2.85
CA ASP A 572 11.13 -39.78 2.37
C ASP A 572 12.23 -38.94 3.06
N GLY A 573 11.85 -38.04 3.96
CA GLY A 573 12.76 -37.12 4.67
C GLY A 573 13.23 -35.95 3.82
N LEU A 574 12.63 -35.69 2.65
CA LEU A 574 12.91 -34.53 1.81
C LEU A 574 11.93 -33.39 2.10
N ILE A 575 12.37 -32.16 1.82
CA ILE A 575 11.56 -30.95 1.96
C ILE A 575 11.28 -30.38 0.57
N TYR A 576 10.01 -30.26 0.22
CA TYR A 576 9.54 -29.77 -1.07
C TYR A 576 9.07 -28.33 -0.90
N VAL A 577 9.66 -27.40 -1.64
CA VAL A 577 9.40 -25.97 -1.51
C VAL A 577 8.87 -25.42 -2.82
N ALA A 578 7.65 -24.87 -2.80
CA ALA A 578 7.10 -24.12 -3.91
C ALA A 578 7.72 -22.71 -3.95
N ASP A 579 8.71 -22.53 -4.82
CA ASP A 579 9.46 -21.27 -5.01
C ASP A 579 8.71 -20.37 -5.98
N THR A 580 7.54 -19.91 -5.53
CA THR A 580 6.46 -19.29 -6.32
C THR A 580 6.92 -18.26 -7.35
N HIS A 581 7.76 -17.31 -6.94
CA HIS A 581 8.15 -16.22 -7.84
C HIS A 581 9.39 -16.54 -8.70
N GLU A 582 10.03 -17.68 -8.45
CA GLU A 582 11.06 -18.26 -9.32
C GLU A 582 10.50 -19.38 -10.21
N HIS A 583 9.17 -19.57 -10.21
CA HIS A 583 8.44 -20.41 -11.15
C HIS A 583 8.86 -21.89 -11.11
N ARG A 584 9.16 -22.40 -9.92
CA ARG A 584 9.73 -23.74 -9.74
C ARG A 584 9.39 -24.37 -8.39
N VAL A 585 9.53 -25.68 -8.32
CA VAL A 585 9.55 -26.47 -7.07
C VAL A 585 11.00 -26.87 -6.77
N MET A 586 11.44 -26.69 -5.53
CA MET A 586 12.79 -27.00 -5.07
C MET A 586 12.72 -28.11 -4.03
N VAL A 587 13.54 -29.15 -4.20
CA VAL A 587 13.56 -30.32 -3.32
C VAL A 587 14.87 -30.34 -2.55
N TYR A 588 14.81 -30.32 -1.23
CA TYR A 588 15.97 -30.29 -0.36
C TYR A 588 16.07 -31.54 0.50
N ARG A 589 17.30 -31.96 0.75
CA ARG A 589 17.64 -32.89 1.82
C ARG A 589 18.08 -32.08 3.04
N PRO A 590 17.35 -32.17 4.16
CA PRO A 590 17.80 -31.65 5.45
C PRO A 590 19.17 -32.20 5.86
N THR A 591 20.02 -31.31 6.36
CA THR A 591 21.30 -31.63 7.00
C THR A 591 21.40 -30.86 8.34
N GLY A 592 22.39 -31.18 9.17
CA GLY A 592 22.60 -30.46 10.43
C GLY A 592 22.96 -28.98 10.25
N GLU A 593 23.52 -28.60 9.09
CA GLU A 593 24.01 -27.24 8.80
C GLU A 593 23.09 -26.45 7.85
N GLY A 594 22.03 -27.06 7.30
CA GLY A 594 21.14 -26.44 6.32
C GLY A 594 20.42 -27.44 5.41
N GLY A 595 20.04 -27.03 4.20
CA GLY A 595 19.43 -27.90 3.19
C GLY A 595 20.30 -28.09 1.95
N GLU A 596 20.58 -29.33 1.57
CA GLU A 596 21.24 -29.67 0.30
C GLU A 596 20.20 -29.76 -0.82
N LEU A 597 20.40 -29.03 -1.92
CA LEU A 597 19.49 -29.06 -3.05
C LEU A 597 19.62 -30.39 -3.82
N VAL A 598 18.55 -31.17 -3.84
CA VAL A 598 18.47 -32.45 -4.57
C VAL A 598 18.00 -32.24 -6.00
N ARG A 599 16.96 -31.41 -6.20
CA ARG A 599 16.36 -31.18 -7.51
C ARG A 599 15.62 -29.83 -7.57
N ALA A 600 15.54 -29.26 -8.77
CA ALA A 600 14.65 -28.17 -9.11
C ALA A 600 13.77 -28.58 -10.29
N ILE A 601 12.47 -28.31 -10.22
CA ILE A 601 11.48 -28.67 -11.23
C ILE A 601 10.74 -27.43 -11.69
N GLY A 602 10.60 -27.29 -13.00
CA GLY A 602 9.81 -26.25 -13.65
C GLY A 602 10.58 -24.99 -14.04
N THR A 603 9.93 -24.23 -14.91
CA THR A 603 10.36 -22.93 -15.45
C THR A 603 9.14 -22.04 -15.67
N TYR A 604 9.35 -20.74 -15.86
CA TYR A 604 8.25 -19.82 -16.21
C TYR A 604 7.55 -20.25 -17.51
N GLY A 605 6.24 -20.40 -17.46
CA GLY A 605 5.42 -20.69 -18.63
C GLY A 605 4.06 -21.27 -18.27
N THR A 606 3.31 -21.69 -19.29
CA THR A 606 1.96 -22.28 -19.15
C THR A 606 1.89 -23.71 -19.69
N GLY A 607 2.97 -24.21 -20.28
CA GLY A 607 3.07 -25.54 -20.86
C GLY A 607 3.17 -26.66 -19.83
N ALA A 608 3.38 -27.89 -20.32
CA ALA A 608 3.54 -29.08 -19.49
C ALA A 608 4.80 -28.98 -18.61
N GLY A 609 4.63 -29.07 -17.29
CA GLY A 609 5.72 -28.95 -16.32
C GLY A 609 6.29 -27.53 -16.13
N GLU A 610 5.67 -26.51 -16.76
CA GLU A 610 5.98 -25.09 -16.54
C GLU A 610 5.00 -24.48 -15.53
N PHE A 611 5.43 -23.43 -14.84
CA PHE A 611 4.62 -22.76 -13.81
C PHE A 611 4.63 -21.24 -13.95
N ILE A 612 3.51 -20.60 -13.58
CA ILE A 612 3.47 -19.14 -13.35
C ILE A 612 3.72 -18.84 -11.87
N TYR A 613 2.87 -19.27 -10.95
CA TYR A 613 3.09 -19.06 -9.52
C TYR A 613 2.74 -20.33 -8.74
N PRO A 614 3.66 -21.32 -8.65
CA PRO A 614 3.40 -22.53 -7.89
C PRO A 614 3.21 -22.19 -6.41
N THR A 615 2.15 -22.69 -5.79
CA THR A 615 1.74 -22.32 -4.43
C THR A 615 2.10 -23.38 -3.41
N ASP A 616 1.85 -24.65 -3.72
CA ASP A 616 1.95 -25.74 -2.77
C ASP A 616 2.17 -27.10 -3.48
N VAL A 617 2.66 -28.10 -2.73
CA VAL A 617 2.96 -29.45 -3.23
C VAL A 617 2.27 -30.50 -2.35
N ALA A 618 1.49 -31.40 -2.96
CA ALA A 618 0.97 -32.59 -2.27
C ALA A 618 1.59 -33.86 -2.87
N ILE A 619 1.70 -34.91 -2.05
CA ILE A 619 2.35 -36.18 -2.42
C ILE A 619 1.41 -37.32 -2.12
N ALA A 620 1.08 -38.13 -3.14
CA ALA A 620 0.52 -39.44 -2.93
C ALA A 620 1.66 -40.44 -2.73
N TRP A 621 1.65 -41.17 -1.62
CA TRP A 621 2.67 -42.16 -1.30
C TRP A 621 2.31 -43.54 -1.87
N GLY A 622 3.32 -44.33 -2.22
CA GLY A 622 3.18 -45.73 -2.59
C GLY A 622 2.80 -46.60 -1.39
N GLY A 623 2.55 -47.89 -1.64
CA GLY A 623 2.15 -48.84 -0.60
C GLY A 623 3.20 -49.08 0.49
N ASP A 624 4.46 -48.69 0.26
CA ASP A 624 5.53 -48.70 1.27
C ASP A 624 5.48 -47.49 2.22
N GLY A 625 4.61 -46.51 1.93
CA GLY A 625 4.39 -45.31 2.74
C GLY A 625 5.53 -44.28 2.70
N VAL A 626 6.60 -44.53 1.94
CA VAL A 626 7.81 -43.69 1.91
C VAL A 626 8.23 -43.32 0.49
N THR A 627 7.87 -44.11 -0.52
CA THR A 627 8.16 -43.79 -1.92
C THR A 627 7.04 -42.95 -2.52
N PRO A 628 7.30 -41.77 -3.11
CA PRO A 628 6.29 -41.01 -3.82
C PRO A 628 5.73 -41.79 -5.02
N LYS A 629 4.41 -41.82 -5.17
CA LYS A 629 3.68 -42.37 -6.33
C LYS A 629 3.31 -41.26 -7.31
N LEU A 630 2.76 -40.16 -6.80
CA LEU A 630 2.37 -38.98 -7.57
C LEU A 630 2.74 -37.70 -6.82
N PHE A 631 3.06 -36.65 -7.58
CA PHE A 631 3.17 -35.29 -7.08
C PHE A 631 2.07 -34.41 -7.68
N PHE A 632 1.53 -33.53 -6.85
CA PHE A 632 0.58 -32.50 -7.25
C PHE A 632 1.20 -31.15 -6.95
N VAL A 633 1.11 -30.21 -7.90
CA VAL A 633 1.60 -28.84 -7.72
C VAL A 633 0.48 -27.88 -8.08
N ALA A 634 -0.01 -27.13 -7.10
CA ALA A 634 -0.99 -26.07 -7.34
C ALA A 634 -0.29 -24.80 -7.85
N GLU A 635 -0.95 -24.03 -8.71
CA GLU A 635 -0.44 -22.73 -9.18
C GLU A 635 -1.54 -21.72 -9.47
N TYR A 636 -1.19 -20.43 -9.50
CA TYR A 636 -2.07 -19.34 -9.89
C TYR A 636 -1.37 -18.31 -10.79
N GLY A 637 -2.11 -17.28 -11.22
CA GLY A 637 -1.57 -16.12 -11.91
C GLY A 637 -1.99 -15.98 -13.37
N GLY A 638 -3.14 -16.54 -13.73
CA GLY A 638 -3.66 -16.53 -15.11
C GLY A 638 -3.56 -17.88 -15.80
N ASN A 639 -3.03 -18.90 -15.13
CA ASN A 639 -3.06 -20.31 -15.54
C ASN A 639 -3.40 -21.18 -14.32
N ASP A 640 -4.44 -20.81 -13.59
CA ASP A 640 -4.82 -21.38 -12.31
C ASP A 640 -5.21 -22.87 -12.46
N ARG A 641 -4.33 -23.77 -11.99
CA ARG A 641 -4.46 -25.22 -12.18
C ARG A 641 -3.71 -26.01 -11.11
N ILE A 642 -3.90 -27.32 -11.10
CA ILE A 642 -3.08 -28.27 -10.36
C ILE A 642 -2.40 -29.20 -11.37
N SER A 643 -1.08 -29.12 -11.47
CA SER A 643 -0.28 -29.99 -12.33
C SER A 643 0.07 -31.29 -11.61
N MET A 644 -0.16 -32.42 -12.28
CA MET A 644 0.13 -33.74 -11.73
C MET A 644 1.36 -34.35 -12.40
N PHE A 645 2.20 -35.01 -11.60
CA PHE A 645 3.44 -35.64 -12.04
C PHE A 645 3.56 -37.08 -11.51
N ASP A 646 4.26 -37.92 -12.26
CA ASP A 646 4.70 -39.22 -11.75
C ASP A 646 5.86 -39.08 -10.74
N ALA A 647 6.30 -40.20 -10.17
CA ALA A 647 7.42 -40.27 -9.22
C ALA A 647 8.75 -39.72 -9.78
N ASP A 648 8.91 -39.68 -11.11
CA ASP A 648 10.10 -39.16 -11.79
C ASP A 648 9.99 -37.67 -12.13
N TRP A 649 8.91 -37.00 -11.71
CA TRP A 649 8.56 -35.62 -12.06
C TRP A 649 8.24 -35.40 -13.55
N ARG A 650 7.75 -36.43 -14.25
CA ARG A 650 7.20 -36.26 -15.60
C ARG A 650 5.75 -35.79 -15.50
N PHE A 651 5.44 -34.71 -16.20
CA PHE A 651 4.09 -34.16 -16.24
C PHE A 651 3.12 -35.18 -16.85
N LEU A 652 1.97 -35.38 -16.20
CA LEU A 652 0.92 -36.28 -16.62
C LEU A 652 -0.25 -35.51 -17.24
N TYR A 653 -0.92 -34.67 -16.45
CA TYR A 653 -2.02 -33.79 -16.86
C TYR A 653 -2.24 -32.68 -15.82
N ASP A 654 -3.17 -31.77 -16.09
CA ASP A 654 -3.60 -30.74 -15.15
C ASP A 654 -5.10 -30.79 -14.84
N ILE A 655 -5.44 -30.36 -13.62
CA ILE A 655 -6.80 -30.21 -13.12
C ILE A 655 -7.15 -28.72 -13.15
N ARG A 656 -8.31 -28.36 -13.71
CA ARG A 656 -8.74 -26.96 -13.88
C ARG A 656 -9.96 -26.55 -13.06
N GLY A 657 -10.41 -27.36 -12.10
CA GLY A 657 -11.52 -26.98 -11.21
C GLY A 657 -12.92 -27.10 -11.82
N GLY A 658 -13.09 -27.87 -12.90
CA GLY A 658 -14.39 -28.06 -13.57
C GLY A 658 -14.81 -26.86 -14.42
N GLU A 659 -16.13 -26.65 -14.59
CA GLU A 659 -16.67 -25.55 -15.41
C GLU A 659 -16.37 -24.15 -14.83
N GLU A 660 -16.35 -24.03 -13.51
CA GLU A 660 -16.15 -22.75 -12.81
C GLU A 660 -14.68 -22.33 -12.72
N GLY A 661 -13.72 -23.22 -13.05
CA GLY A 661 -12.30 -22.92 -12.93
C GLY A 661 -11.81 -22.91 -11.48
N PHE A 662 -10.49 -22.79 -11.30
CA PHE A 662 -9.90 -22.35 -10.04
C PHE A 662 -9.70 -20.83 -10.01
N ALA A 663 -9.73 -20.24 -8.82
CA ALA A 663 -9.27 -18.88 -8.57
C ALA A 663 -8.32 -18.89 -7.37
N ARG A 664 -7.01 -18.96 -7.68
CA ARG A 664 -5.92 -19.07 -6.71
C ARG A 664 -6.02 -20.34 -5.83
N PRO A 665 -5.76 -21.54 -6.40
CA PRO A 665 -5.62 -22.76 -5.60
C PRO A 665 -4.35 -22.63 -4.74
N GLN A 666 -4.53 -22.47 -3.43
CA GLN A 666 -3.50 -21.90 -2.55
C GLN A 666 -2.80 -22.95 -1.68
N SER A 667 -3.53 -23.98 -1.25
CA SER A 667 -2.96 -25.12 -0.52
C SER A 667 -3.63 -26.41 -0.95
N ILE A 668 -2.87 -27.49 -0.96
CA ILE A 668 -3.32 -28.82 -1.36
C ILE A 668 -2.83 -29.89 -0.38
N ALA A 669 -3.65 -30.90 -0.13
CA ALA A 669 -3.27 -32.06 0.67
C ALA A 669 -3.86 -33.33 0.06
N PHE A 670 -3.16 -34.46 0.21
CA PHE A 670 -3.62 -35.75 -0.30
C PHE A 670 -4.08 -36.64 0.86
N ASP A 671 -5.36 -37.03 0.85
CA ASP A 671 -5.91 -38.04 1.74
C ASP A 671 -5.60 -39.42 1.15
N GLY A 672 -4.59 -40.07 1.71
CA GLY A 672 -4.15 -41.39 1.27
C GLY A 672 -5.11 -42.53 1.62
N GLU A 673 -6.04 -42.35 2.56
CA GLU A 673 -7.03 -43.39 2.88
C GLU A 673 -8.16 -43.43 1.87
N ARG A 674 -8.57 -42.26 1.37
CA ARG A 674 -9.65 -42.13 0.37
C ARG A 674 -9.13 -42.00 -1.08
N GLU A 675 -7.82 -41.88 -1.26
CA GLU A 675 -7.17 -41.52 -2.53
C GLU A 675 -7.75 -40.21 -3.13
N GLU A 676 -8.01 -39.22 -2.27
CA GLU A 676 -8.60 -37.93 -2.63
C GLU A 676 -7.61 -36.77 -2.47
N LEU A 677 -7.61 -35.85 -3.44
CA LEU A 677 -6.88 -34.59 -3.38
C LEU A 677 -7.81 -33.48 -2.86
N VAL A 678 -7.44 -32.85 -1.75
CA VAL A 678 -8.16 -31.72 -1.16
C VAL A 678 -7.46 -30.42 -1.55
N VAL A 679 -8.22 -29.46 -2.05
CA VAL A 679 -7.73 -28.22 -2.65
C VAL A 679 -8.42 -27.03 -2.03
N VAL A 680 -7.65 -26.10 -1.48
CA VAL A 680 -8.15 -24.80 -1.04
C VAL A 680 -8.17 -23.82 -2.21
N ASP A 681 -9.37 -23.47 -2.69
CA ASP A 681 -9.59 -22.51 -3.77
C ASP A 681 -9.87 -21.13 -3.14
N ALA A 682 -8.78 -20.39 -2.87
CA ALA A 682 -8.78 -19.29 -1.92
C ALA A 682 -9.62 -18.09 -2.36
N SER A 683 -9.54 -17.69 -3.63
CA SER A 683 -10.29 -16.53 -4.15
C SER A 683 -11.73 -16.88 -4.52
N HIS A 684 -12.07 -18.16 -4.63
CA HIS A 684 -13.45 -18.64 -4.67
C HIS A 684 -13.98 -19.06 -3.30
N HIS A 685 -13.29 -18.79 -2.18
CA HIS A 685 -13.86 -18.98 -0.84
C HIS A 685 -14.39 -20.41 -0.57
N ARG A 686 -13.68 -21.44 -1.05
CA ARG A 686 -14.17 -22.82 -0.98
C ARG A 686 -13.04 -23.84 -0.88
N VAL A 687 -13.39 -25.07 -0.54
CA VAL A 687 -12.50 -26.23 -0.57
C VAL A 687 -13.06 -27.26 -1.53
N GLY A 688 -12.26 -27.77 -2.46
CA GLY A 688 -12.66 -28.81 -3.40
C GLY A 688 -12.00 -30.14 -3.09
N VAL A 689 -12.72 -31.23 -3.28
CA VAL A 689 -12.20 -32.60 -3.17
C VAL A 689 -12.24 -33.24 -4.55
N PHE A 690 -11.11 -33.77 -4.99
CA PHE A 690 -10.90 -34.33 -6.32
C PHE A 690 -10.38 -35.76 -6.24
N THR A 691 -10.70 -36.57 -7.24
CA THR A 691 -10.06 -37.87 -7.41
C THR A 691 -8.62 -37.72 -7.90
N THR A 692 -7.82 -38.78 -7.83
CA THR A 692 -6.49 -38.79 -8.45
C THR A 692 -6.56 -38.51 -9.96
N GLN A 693 -7.64 -38.91 -10.65
CA GLN A 693 -7.89 -38.66 -12.07
C GLN A 693 -8.24 -37.19 -12.39
N GLY A 694 -8.40 -36.35 -11.37
CA GLY A 694 -8.74 -34.93 -11.53
C GLY A 694 -10.23 -34.64 -11.65
N GLU A 695 -11.08 -35.63 -11.38
CA GLU A 695 -12.53 -35.43 -11.35
C GLU A 695 -12.94 -34.77 -10.04
N LEU A 696 -13.74 -33.70 -10.14
CA LEU A 696 -14.31 -33.06 -8.97
C LEU A 696 -15.32 -33.99 -8.31
N VAL A 697 -15.09 -34.32 -7.03
CA VAL A 697 -16.03 -35.11 -6.25
C VAL A 697 -17.03 -34.22 -5.53
N ARG A 698 -16.55 -33.15 -4.88
CA ARG A 698 -17.43 -32.19 -4.18
C ARG A 698 -16.75 -30.85 -3.90
N TRP A 699 -17.58 -29.82 -3.73
CA TRP A 699 -17.19 -28.53 -3.16
C TRP A 699 -17.73 -28.41 -1.74
N ILE A 700 -16.91 -27.85 -0.86
CA ILE A 700 -17.22 -27.51 0.53
C ILE A 700 -17.16 -25.99 0.68
N GLY A 701 -18.20 -25.43 1.30
CA GLY A 701 -18.39 -23.99 1.47
C GLY A 701 -19.83 -23.60 1.13
N LYS A 702 -20.44 -22.73 1.95
CA LYS A 702 -21.84 -22.29 1.79
C LYS A 702 -21.97 -21.26 0.67
N ARG A 703 -22.73 -21.57 -0.39
CA ARG A 703 -23.14 -20.61 -1.42
C ARG A 703 -24.24 -19.68 -0.90
N ASP A 704 -24.11 -18.38 -1.17
CA ASP A 704 -25.15 -17.38 -0.95
C ASP A 704 -26.27 -17.52 -2.01
N GLU A 705 -27.33 -16.71 -1.87
CA GLU A 705 -28.49 -16.70 -2.78
C GLU A 705 -28.14 -16.37 -4.24
N ARG A 706 -26.92 -15.86 -4.48
CA ARG A 706 -26.38 -15.52 -5.81
C ARG A 706 -25.36 -16.55 -6.30
N GLY A 707 -25.13 -17.62 -5.54
CA GLY A 707 -24.22 -18.71 -5.88
C GLY A 707 -22.76 -18.51 -5.44
N ALA A 708 -22.44 -17.45 -4.68
CA ALA A 708 -21.08 -17.15 -4.21
C ALA A 708 -20.79 -17.78 -2.83
N THR A 709 -19.65 -18.44 -2.65
CA THR A 709 -19.28 -19.19 -1.44
C THR A 709 -18.71 -18.32 -0.29
N PHE A 710 -19.09 -17.04 -0.22
CA PHE A 710 -18.53 -16.07 0.73
C PHE A 710 -19.35 -15.96 2.02
N GLY A 711 -18.70 -16.01 3.18
CA GLY A 711 -19.33 -15.65 4.45
C GLY A 711 -18.44 -15.87 5.66
N ASP A 712 -18.77 -15.14 6.73
CA ASP A 712 -18.12 -15.29 8.03
C ASP A 712 -18.88 -16.29 8.93
N GLU A 713 -20.04 -16.83 8.54
CA GLU A 713 -20.74 -17.84 9.34
C GLU A 713 -19.99 -19.18 9.38
N PRO A 714 -20.13 -20.00 10.44
CA PRO A 714 -19.56 -21.35 10.49
C PRO A 714 -19.96 -22.20 9.27
N GLY A 715 -18.97 -22.78 8.58
CA GLY A 715 -19.15 -23.57 7.34
C GLY A 715 -19.17 -22.75 6.05
N ALA A 716 -19.21 -21.42 6.12
CA ALA A 716 -18.79 -20.54 5.04
C ALA A 716 -17.30 -20.23 5.17
N PHE A 717 -16.63 -19.86 4.07
CA PHE A 717 -15.24 -19.43 4.12
C PHE A 717 -15.06 -17.98 3.69
N SER A 718 -14.09 -17.33 4.33
CA SER A 718 -13.61 -16.00 3.98
C SER A 718 -12.11 -16.07 3.69
N GLN A 719 -11.79 -16.34 2.42
CA GLN A 719 -10.43 -16.57 1.90
C GLN A 719 -9.69 -17.66 2.69
N PRO A 720 -10.07 -18.94 2.50
CA PRO A 720 -9.33 -20.04 3.08
C PRO A 720 -7.93 -20.11 2.44
N PHE A 721 -6.90 -20.41 3.22
CA PHE A 721 -5.51 -20.41 2.73
C PHE A 721 -4.76 -21.70 3.07
N GLY A 722 -4.52 -21.97 4.36
CA GLY A 722 -3.80 -23.15 4.82
C GLY A 722 -4.74 -24.32 5.08
N LEU A 723 -4.25 -25.53 4.85
CA LEU A 723 -4.98 -26.79 5.05
C LEU A 723 -4.10 -27.79 5.81
N ALA A 724 -4.65 -28.42 6.85
CA ALA A 724 -4.03 -29.57 7.50
C ALA A 724 -5.06 -30.70 7.69
N LEU A 725 -4.77 -31.88 7.14
CA LEU A 725 -5.58 -33.08 7.34
C LEU A 725 -5.32 -33.66 8.74
N LEU A 726 -6.39 -34.09 9.42
CA LEU A 726 -6.29 -34.66 10.77
C LEU A 726 -6.25 -36.20 10.79
N GLY A 727 -6.47 -36.85 9.65
CA GLY A 727 -6.48 -38.32 9.53
C GLY A 727 -7.78 -38.99 10.01
N ASP A 728 -8.81 -38.22 10.34
CA ASP A 728 -10.14 -38.67 10.75
C ASP A 728 -11.23 -38.17 9.77
N HIS A 729 -10.83 -37.92 8.51
CA HIS A 729 -11.63 -37.26 7.46
C HIS A 729 -12.07 -35.83 7.77
N THR A 730 -11.45 -35.21 8.78
CA THR A 730 -11.61 -33.78 9.05
C THR A 730 -10.32 -33.03 8.71
N ALA A 731 -10.46 -31.74 8.43
CA ALA A 731 -9.35 -30.86 8.16
C ALA A 731 -9.46 -29.57 8.96
N LEU A 732 -8.30 -29.00 9.32
CA LEU A 732 -8.23 -27.62 9.78
C LEU A 732 -7.91 -26.71 8.59
N VAL A 733 -8.67 -25.63 8.45
CA VAL A 733 -8.53 -24.64 7.39
C VAL A 733 -8.33 -23.26 8.01
N THR A 734 -7.25 -22.57 7.65
CA THR A 734 -7.04 -21.18 8.06
C THR A 734 -7.75 -20.22 7.13
N GLU A 735 -8.29 -19.13 7.68
CA GLU A 735 -9.00 -18.10 6.93
C GLU A 735 -8.37 -16.74 7.15
N ILE A 736 -7.81 -16.17 6.07
CA ILE A 736 -7.17 -14.85 6.13
C ILE A 736 -8.20 -13.73 6.13
N GLY A 737 -9.37 -13.94 5.51
CA GLY A 737 -10.48 -12.99 5.52
C GLY A 737 -11.12 -12.90 6.91
N ALA A 738 -11.58 -14.03 7.42
CA ALA A 738 -12.27 -14.13 8.72
C ALA A 738 -11.31 -14.16 9.94
N GLN A 739 -9.99 -14.25 9.72
CA GLN A 739 -8.97 -14.22 10.77
C GLN A 739 -9.13 -15.33 11.82
N ARG A 740 -9.41 -16.55 11.37
CA ARG A 740 -9.72 -17.69 12.23
C ARG A 740 -9.27 -19.01 11.61
N VAL A 741 -9.48 -20.10 12.34
CA VAL A 741 -9.31 -21.48 11.85
C VAL A 741 -10.62 -22.23 12.02
N GLN A 742 -11.06 -22.95 10.98
CA GLN A 742 -12.21 -23.85 11.06
C GLN A 742 -11.76 -25.30 10.99
N ARG A 743 -12.38 -26.18 11.79
CA ARG A 743 -12.35 -27.62 11.58
C ARG A 743 -13.56 -28.02 10.76
N ILE A 744 -13.33 -28.67 9.63
CA ILE A 744 -14.38 -29.07 8.69
C ILE A 744 -14.38 -30.57 8.50
N ASP A 745 -15.57 -31.13 8.36
CA ASP A 745 -15.76 -32.49 7.86
C ASP A 745 -15.65 -32.48 6.33
N LEU A 746 -14.77 -33.32 5.77
CA LEU A 746 -14.49 -33.30 4.33
C LEU A 746 -15.56 -34.00 3.47
N GLU A 747 -16.51 -34.70 4.10
CA GLU A 747 -17.56 -35.44 3.39
C GLU A 747 -18.87 -34.65 3.35
N SER A 748 -19.34 -34.22 4.52
CA SER A 748 -20.57 -33.43 4.70
C SER A 748 -20.37 -31.92 4.52
N GLY A 749 -19.13 -31.44 4.66
CA GLY A 749 -18.81 -30.01 4.70
C GLY A 749 -19.23 -29.31 6.00
N ALA A 750 -19.62 -30.06 7.04
CA ALA A 750 -20.02 -29.49 8.31
C ALA A 750 -18.85 -28.81 9.03
N CYS A 751 -19.09 -27.61 9.58
CA CYS A 751 -18.15 -26.97 10.49
C CYS A 751 -18.25 -27.63 11.88
N LEU A 752 -17.16 -28.27 12.30
CA LEU A 752 -17.03 -28.98 13.56
C LEU A 752 -16.44 -28.12 14.68
N GLY A 753 -15.82 -26.99 14.34
CA GLY A 753 -15.27 -26.05 15.31
C GLY A 753 -14.67 -24.80 14.67
N VAL A 754 -14.68 -23.70 15.41
CA VAL A 754 -14.09 -22.42 15.02
C VAL A 754 -13.12 -21.97 16.12
N TYR A 755 -11.91 -21.60 15.73
CA TYR A 755 -10.84 -21.23 16.65
C TYR A 755 -10.27 -19.85 16.31
N GLY A 756 -10.26 -18.96 17.29
CA GLY A 756 -9.72 -17.61 17.16
C GLY A 756 -10.64 -16.66 16.40
N HIS A 757 -10.26 -15.38 16.46
CA HIS A 757 -10.86 -14.30 15.69
C HIS A 757 -9.83 -13.21 15.43
N GLY A 758 -10.19 -12.26 14.57
CA GLY A 758 -9.34 -11.13 14.21
C GLY A 758 -9.03 -10.22 15.38
N GLY A 759 -7.75 -9.86 15.53
CA GLY A 759 -7.33 -8.80 16.43
C GLY A 759 -5.90 -8.95 16.96
N TRP A 760 -5.47 -8.01 17.79
CA TRP A 760 -4.09 -7.89 18.31
C TRP A 760 -3.90 -8.47 19.71
N GLY A 761 -4.97 -8.80 20.42
CA GLY A 761 -4.97 -9.39 21.75
C GLY A 761 -4.41 -10.81 21.80
N GLU A 762 -4.35 -11.33 23.02
CA GLU A 762 -3.93 -12.70 23.30
C GLU A 762 -4.97 -13.70 22.77
N GLY A 763 -4.53 -14.73 22.04
CA GLY A 763 -5.41 -15.69 21.38
C GLY A 763 -6.12 -15.20 20.11
N GLU A 764 -5.95 -13.92 19.75
CA GLU A 764 -6.45 -13.35 18.49
C GLU A 764 -5.42 -13.54 17.37
N LEU A 765 -5.89 -13.66 16.13
CA LEU A 765 -5.09 -13.91 14.93
C LEU A 765 -5.11 -12.72 13.96
N ILE A 766 -4.02 -12.54 13.22
CA ILE A 766 -3.91 -11.63 12.08
C ILE A 766 -3.18 -12.35 10.93
N GLN A 767 -3.89 -12.49 9.82
CA GLN A 767 -3.54 -13.18 8.59
C GLN A 767 -2.99 -14.60 8.85
N PRO A 768 -3.80 -15.52 9.39
CA PRO A 768 -3.38 -16.90 9.62
C PRO A 768 -3.13 -17.62 8.28
N TRP A 769 -1.86 -17.73 7.89
CA TRP A 769 -1.47 -18.05 6.51
C TRP A 769 -1.39 -19.54 6.22
N GLY A 770 -0.87 -20.30 7.17
CA GLY A 770 -0.61 -21.73 7.05
C GLY A 770 -0.87 -22.41 8.38
N ILE A 771 -1.10 -23.71 8.31
CA ILE A 771 -1.35 -24.54 9.48
C ILE A 771 -0.75 -25.93 9.25
N THR A 772 -0.22 -26.53 10.31
CA THR A 772 0.18 -27.94 10.33
C THR A 772 -0.15 -28.52 11.71
N VAL A 773 -0.01 -29.84 11.85
CA VAL A 773 -0.36 -30.55 13.09
C VAL A 773 0.76 -31.50 13.52
N ILE A 774 1.04 -31.53 14.81
CA ILE A 774 1.87 -32.56 15.45
C ILE A 774 1.03 -33.20 16.55
N GLY A 775 0.50 -34.39 16.29
CA GLY A 775 -0.44 -35.07 17.18
C GLY A 775 -1.68 -34.20 17.47
N PRO A 776 -2.03 -33.95 18.76
CA PRO A 776 -3.21 -33.16 19.11
C PRO A 776 -2.98 -31.64 19.07
N VAL A 777 -1.81 -31.18 18.64
CA VAL A 777 -1.44 -29.75 18.62
C VAL A 777 -1.39 -29.25 17.19
N ALA A 778 -2.17 -28.21 16.90
CA ALA A 778 -2.14 -27.46 15.66
C ALA A 778 -1.24 -26.24 15.80
N TYR A 779 -0.45 -25.95 14.77
CA TYR A 779 0.48 -24.81 14.69
C TYR A 779 0.04 -23.91 13.55
N VAL A 780 -0.40 -22.70 13.89
CA VAL A 780 -0.93 -21.70 12.94
C VAL A 780 0.08 -20.59 12.76
N LEU A 781 0.36 -20.23 11.50
CA LEU A 781 1.15 -19.06 11.17
C LEU A 781 0.33 -17.78 11.32
N ASP A 782 0.40 -17.15 12.48
CA ASP A 782 -0.16 -15.82 12.76
C ASP A 782 0.72 -14.73 12.10
N SER A 783 0.63 -14.67 10.78
CA SER A 783 1.68 -14.12 9.93
C SER A 783 1.75 -12.60 9.97
N GLY A 784 0.63 -11.94 10.21
CA GLY A 784 0.59 -10.50 10.43
C GLY A 784 1.18 -10.07 11.78
N LYS A 785 1.42 -11.02 12.70
CA LYS A 785 2.15 -10.81 13.97
C LYS A 785 3.53 -11.48 13.97
N ASP A 786 4.01 -11.95 12.82
CA ASP A 786 5.32 -12.59 12.65
C ASP A 786 5.60 -13.74 13.64
N ARG A 787 4.60 -14.56 13.92
CA ARG A 787 4.70 -15.63 14.93
C ARG A 787 3.94 -16.89 14.52
N VAL A 788 4.21 -17.98 15.24
CA VAL A 788 3.45 -19.23 15.16
C VAL A 788 2.72 -19.45 16.49
N VAL A 789 1.42 -19.70 16.44
CA VAL A 789 0.57 -19.96 17.60
C VAL A 789 0.19 -21.43 17.59
N ALA A 790 0.48 -22.14 18.69
CA ALA A 790 0.16 -23.55 18.86
C ALA A 790 -1.04 -23.72 19.80
N PHE A 791 -2.01 -24.54 19.42
CA PHE A 791 -3.21 -24.81 20.23
C PHE A 791 -3.67 -26.27 20.12
N ARG A 792 -4.42 -26.76 21.10
CA ARG A 792 -5.00 -28.11 21.04
C ARG A 792 -6.26 -28.12 20.20
N HIS A 793 -6.30 -28.97 19.18
CA HIS A 793 -7.50 -29.23 18.40
C HIS A 793 -8.25 -30.42 19.02
N GLY A 794 -9.59 -30.38 19.08
CA GLY A 794 -10.41 -31.52 19.54
C GLY A 794 -10.80 -31.63 21.02
N GLY A 795 -10.89 -30.53 21.79
CA GLY A 795 -11.55 -30.55 23.11
C GLY A 795 -13.09 -30.61 23.01
N GLU A 796 -13.78 -31.21 24.01
CA GLU A 796 -15.26 -31.19 24.08
C GLU A 796 -15.79 -29.77 23.86
N ALA A 797 -16.77 -29.62 22.96
CA ALA A 797 -17.53 -28.38 22.83
C ALA A 797 -18.02 -27.95 24.23
N PRO A 798 -17.90 -26.67 24.62
CA PRO A 798 -18.43 -26.22 25.89
C PRO A 798 -19.93 -26.57 25.89
N ARG A 799 -20.33 -27.41 26.85
CA ARG A 799 -21.75 -27.69 27.11
C ARG A 799 -22.39 -26.32 27.30
N HIS A 800 -23.19 -25.89 26.33
CA HIS A 800 -24.08 -24.76 26.53
C HIS A 800 -24.81 -25.05 27.84
N ALA A 801 -24.53 -24.23 28.87
CA ALA A 801 -25.40 -24.17 30.01
C ALA A 801 -26.77 -23.87 29.42
N SER A 802 -27.66 -24.86 29.47
CA SER A 802 -29.05 -24.74 29.10
C SER A 802 -29.67 -23.67 29.99
N GLY A 803 -29.56 -22.42 29.55
CA GLY A 803 -30.30 -21.30 30.09
C GLY A 803 -31.76 -21.56 29.78
N THR A 804 -32.48 -22.03 30.79
CA THR A 804 -33.92 -22.22 30.81
C THR A 804 -34.60 -21.08 30.07
N VAL A 805 -35.37 -21.42 29.04
CA VAL A 805 -36.31 -20.50 28.40
C VAL A 805 -37.30 -20.04 29.46
N ALA A 806 -37.05 -18.86 30.04
CA ALA A 806 -38.06 -18.16 30.82
C ALA A 806 -39.05 -17.56 29.82
N SER A 807 -40.20 -18.21 29.72
CA SER A 807 -41.40 -17.72 29.07
C SER A 807 -41.69 -16.28 29.50
N SER A 808 -41.89 -15.39 28.52
CA SER A 808 -42.34 -14.03 28.73
C SER A 808 -43.78 -14.02 29.28
N GLU A 809 -43.94 -13.89 30.59
CA GLU A 809 -45.20 -13.41 31.16
C GLU A 809 -45.26 -11.89 31.10
N ARG A 810 -46.30 -11.39 30.41
CA ARG A 810 -46.71 -9.99 30.39
C ARG A 810 -47.04 -9.56 31.83
N ILE A 811 -46.38 -8.52 32.32
CA ILE A 811 -46.86 -7.76 33.48
C ILE A 811 -47.44 -6.46 32.94
N GLY A 812 -48.74 -6.33 33.14
CA GLY A 812 -49.53 -5.16 32.79
C GLY A 812 -49.26 -3.97 33.71
N GLU A 813 -49.59 -2.80 33.17
CA GLU A 813 -49.79 -1.55 33.90
C GLU A 813 -50.75 -1.77 35.08
N ASP A 814 -50.35 -1.34 36.28
CA ASP A 814 -51.26 -0.58 37.13
C ASP A 814 -50.53 0.19 38.24
N GLY A 815 -51.03 1.40 38.53
CA GLY A 815 -51.05 1.91 39.91
C GLY A 815 -49.97 2.88 40.40
N ARG A 816 -50.16 4.17 40.09
CA ARG A 816 -50.16 5.31 41.05
C ARG A 816 -49.09 5.34 42.17
N ARG A 817 -48.15 6.29 42.10
CA ARG A 817 -48.16 7.59 42.83
C ARG A 817 -46.87 8.36 42.58
#